data_AF-A0A7R9JVY1-F1
#
_entry.id   AF-A0A7R9JVY1-F1
#
_cell.length_a   1.000
_cell.length_b   1.000
_cell.length_c   1.000
_cell.angle_alpha   90.00
_cell.angle_beta   90.00
_cell.angle_gamma   90.00
#
_symmetry.space_group_name_H-M   'P 1'
#
loop_
_entity.id
_entity.type
_entity.pdbx_description
1 polymer ?
#
loop_
_entity_poly.entity_id
_entity_poly.type
_entity_poly.pdbx_seq_one_letter_code
_entity_poly.pdbx_strand_id
1 'polypeptide(L)'
;MEHLKEANSSQFPMFSMSAASRLWGSPDLLFGSEHFALCWDDFLLFAVIEPIFDGEIREKRVADNCQVGLQLIQVVEQYGTTFTKHVFQGHHHHEPLTHELTDLGGEPGPGIGVLGVLFVPLSDYVHISKDAHVKGFVTLLCQTVHLNYVTPYSIYSLCFNPDGTHLVVAAGLQVLVYDTSDGSLIQPLKGHKDMVYCVCYARDGKRFASGSADKSVIVWTSKLEGVLKYSHSDALQCLAYNPVSPHLASCSISDFAFWSTEQKAVQKFKSGARINACAWTNDGQYLALGLGSGCAGEEKSRIERPGGSQSPVWALAWNPSKEESADVLCVADWSQTLSFYTMGGKLVGKERNLGFDPLCASFFNKGEYLLLGGSNRLCTLMTKDGVKLGTVGDEQSSWVWSCAARPDSSYVAIGCQDGTIAYYQLLFSTVHGLYKERYAFRENMTDVIIQHLLTDQKVRIKCRDLIKKIAIYKHRLAVQLPERVVIYELYSAETTGMHYRVREKINQRLECNLLVVCTNHLVLCLERRLQCLTFNGIKEREWVMESAIRYIQGGGGTTWTRGATSRPQERTGRGVIRCFPYVWKIYLDNVFPVNLLKVDAAIRCLDLSPSSNKLAVVDENNHCLVYDIHNKNLLFKESNANSVAWNSHCEDMLCFSGNNVLSIKAGNFPVHQQKLMGFVVGVDAYRVACLGVTDGDWGSLAHAALDGLELDVAKKAFIRIKDLKYLELITDFQDRQRKGETEKDLLTADILAHRGKFKEAARLYQKLGQEQRALNMYTDLRMFDLAQEFLGSVDSADRKALIRKKADWAHNINEPRAAAEMYLSAGDTVKAIEIIGENGWVDMLVDVGRRLDKADRDGLMRVARHLARLGQPGYATEMYRKLGDDRSIVLLYVEARDWREAFSLADKHPEYRDLVYIPYAQWLAENDKFVEAQKVLGSGQSERYDEPFTSYMPEALFNISRYLMNELRNLQPKGVSQFAVLYTLAKQAKTLGAYKLTRQVLDKMQSLRVPPRFQEYVDLSSLMVRAKPYHDGEDLLPMCYRCSTYNPLMTSAANCCTNCRQPFVHSFVSFEILPLVEFQLEPGISDEDAMRLIEAPAPVTTEDPGWSQSAGDNFEALRLDEQTSDPFTARLLSLQDEEEFVPVIVNRLTLQAMDPGSVLVCRQPPPLGYQFYRNLLPDLQITLCPSCNKLFHVDDFEMQVLQKGHCPFCRSESNTFKDMGEDETRS
;
A
#
# COMPACT_ATOMS: atom_id res chain seq x y z
N MET A 1 53.44 3.01 0.38
CA MET A 1 53.93 4.40 0.51
C MET A 1 52.79 5.27 0.02
N GLU A 2 51.99 5.81 0.94
CA GLU A 2 52.19 7.16 1.52
C GLU A 2 51.93 8.23 0.45
N HIS A 3 50.74 8.85 0.44
CA HIS A 3 50.24 9.94 1.31
C HIS A 3 50.42 11.30 0.63
N LEU A 4 49.38 12.16 0.72
CA LEU A 4 49.32 13.55 0.21
C LEU A 4 49.22 13.61 -1.34
N LYS A 5 48.48 14.53 -1.99
CA LYS A 5 47.95 15.83 -1.56
C LYS A 5 46.67 16.25 -2.32
N GLU A 6 45.79 16.94 -1.59
CA GLU A 6 45.07 18.18 -1.93
C GLU A 6 44.83 18.62 -3.40
N ALA A 7 43.55 18.86 -3.67
CA ALA A 7 42.97 20.09 -4.23
C ALA A 7 43.07 20.45 -5.73
N ASN A 8 41.91 20.96 -6.19
CA ASN A 8 41.67 21.93 -7.27
C ASN A 8 41.69 21.51 -8.75
N SER A 9 40.47 21.54 -9.32
CA SER A 9 40.03 22.49 -10.35
C SER A 9 39.78 22.01 -11.79
N SER A 10 38.88 22.78 -12.42
CA SER A 10 38.56 22.89 -13.86
C SER A 10 37.91 21.70 -14.59
N GLN A 11 36.61 21.89 -14.84
CA GLN A 11 35.98 21.92 -16.17
C GLN A 11 35.88 20.63 -17.01
N PHE A 12 34.63 20.15 -17.12
CA PHE A 12 33.86 20.00 -18.38
C PHE A 12 34.62 20.35 -19.68
N PRO A 13 34.38 19.61 -20.80
CA PRO A 13 33.01 19.51 -21.31
C PRO A 13 32.56 18.24 -22.06
N MET A 14 31.24 18.09 -22.08
CA MET A 14 30.34 17.77 -23.20
C MET A 14 30.56 16.58 -24.15
N PHE A 15 29.41 16.23 -24.72
CA PHE A 15 29.14 15.50 -25.95
C PHE A 15 29.11 13.96 -25.86
N SER A 16 28.12 13.27 -26.44
CA SER A 16 26.75 13.66 -26.86
C SER A 16 26.04 12.40 -27.41
N MET A 17 24.76 12.56 -27.79
CA MET A 17 24.17 12.12 -29.09
C MET A 17 24.71 10.83 -29.75
N SER A 18 23.85 9.93 -30.24
CA SER A 18 22.45 10.12 -30.63
C SER A 18 21.78 8.80 -30.99
N ALA A 19 20.44 8.83 -31.09
CA ALA A 19 19.60 8.28 -32.17
C ALA A 19 20.16 7.08 -32.95
N ALA A 20 19.46 5.96 -33.10
CA ALA A 20 18.27 5.79 -33.96
C ALA A 20 18.41 4.36 -34.58
N SER A 21 17.40 3.68 -35.12
CA SER A 21 15.94 3.84 -35.07
C SER A 21 15.30 2.66 -35.82
N ARG A 22 14.11 2.19 -35.39
CA ARG A 22 12.96 1.74 -36.24
C ARG A 22 13.20 0.58 -37.24
N LEU A 23 12.24 -0.17 -37.78
CA LEU A 23 10.81 -0.56 -37.62
C LEU A 23 10.69 -1.85 -38.51
N TRP A 24 9.67 -2.70 -38.56
CA TRP A 24 8.20 -2.61 -38.77
C TRP A 24 7.60 -4.01 -38.39
N GLY A 25 6.30 -4.25 -38.28
CA GLY A 25 5.11 -3.43 -38.57
C GLY A 25 3.79 -4.12 -38.16
N SER A 26 2.67 -3.61 -38.68
CA SER A 26 1.27 -4.03 -38.43
C SER A 26 0.59 -4.59 -39.69
N PRO A 27 -0.67 -5.10 -39.60
CA PRO A 27 -1.81 -4.30 -40.10
C PRO A 27 -3.17 -4.48 -39.34
N ASP A 28 -4.17 -3.67 -39.73
CA ASP A 28 -5.49 -3.47 -39.08
C ASP A 28 -6.64 -4.40 -39.54
N LEU A 29 -7.78 -4.38 -38.80
CA LEU A 29 -9.16 -4.54 -39.34
C LEU A 29 -10.26 -4.01 -38.38
N LEU A 30 -11.46 -3.74 -38.90
CA LEU A 30 -12.51 -2.85 -38.34
C LEU A 30 -13.83 -3.57 -37.92
N PHE A 31 -14.51 -3.08 -36.87
CA PHE A 31 -15.99 -2.92 -36.66
C PHE A 31 -16.30 -2.42 -35.22
N GLY A 32 -17.42 -1.73 -34.88
CA GLY A 32 -18.47 -1.22 -35.77
C GLY A 32 -19.51 -0.20 -35.24
N SER A 33 -20.12 -0.31 -34.03
CA SER A 33 -21.40 0.42 -33.75
C SER A 33 -21.67 0.93 -32.30
N GLU A 34 -21.90 2.26 -32.22
CA GLU A 34 -22.91 3.05 -31.46
C GLU A 34 -23.45 2.64 -30.06
N HIS A 35 -23.27 3.54 -29.07
CA HIS A 35 -24.38 4.31 -28.47
C HIS A 35 -23.90 5.54 -27.65
N PHE A 36 -24.65 6.64 -27.73
CA PHE A 36 -24.45 7.90 -26.98
C PHE A 36 -25.03 7.84 -25.55
N ALA A 37 -24.35 8.44 -24.55
CA ALA A 37 -24.96 9.23 -23.47
C ALA A 37 -23.90 10.05 -22.68
N LEU A 38 -24.24 11.27 -22.27
CA LEU A 38 -23.43 12.19 -21.46
C LEU A 38 -23.93 12.27 -20.01
N CYS A 39 -23.01 12.32 -19.04
CA CYS A 39 -23.02 13.06 -17.76
C CYS A 39 -21.56 13.00 -17.25
N TRP A 40 -20.83 14.05 -16.85
CA TRP A 40 -21.16 15.27 -16.08
C TRP A 40 -21.81 14.97 -14.73
N ASP A 41 -20.95 14.72 -13.72
CA ASP A 41 -21.01 15.38 -12.41
C ASP A 41 -19.67 15.15 -11.66
N ASP A 42 -19.04 16.23 -11.20
CA ASP A 42 -17.64 16.23 -10.73
C ASP A 42 -17.47 15.91 -9.24
N PHE A 43 -16.52 15.01 -8.91
CA PHE A 43 -16.09 14.73 -7.53
C PHE A 43 -14.82 15.50 -7.15
N LEU A 44 -14.93 16.47 -6.24
CA LEU A 44 -13.81 17.15 -5.58
C LEU A 44 -13.59 16.59 -4.16
N LEU A 45 -12.47 15.92 -3.92
CA LEU A 45 -12.17 15.30 -2.62
C LEU A 45 -11.46 16.27 -1.64
N PHE A 46 -12.24 17.11 -0.94
CA PHE A 46 -11.70 17.94 0.13
C PHE A 46 -11.71 17.22 1.48
N ALA A 47 -10.63 17.34 2.25
CA ALA A 47 -10.59 16.93 3.65
C ALA A 47 -11.31 17.96 4.52
N VAL A 48 -12.64 17.97 4.44
CA VAL A 48 -13.51 18.80 5.27
C VAL A 48 -14.09 17.94 6.39
N ILE A 49 -13.81 18.34 7.63
CA ILE A 49 -14.31 17.64 8.80
C ILE A 49 -15.71 18.16 9.11
N GLU A 50 -16.72 17.35 8.81
CA GLU A 50 -18.07 17.54 9.33
C GLU A 50 -18.10 17.17 10.83
N PRO A 51 -18.89 17.87 11.67
CA PRO A 51 -19.17 17.45 13.03
C PRO A 51 -20.10 16.23 13.02
N ILE A 52 -19.52 15.03 13.01
CA ILE A 52 -20.26 13.76 13.00
C ILE A 52 -21.06 13.64 14.31
N PHE A 53 -22.39 13.67 14.19
CA PHE A 53 -23.34 13.19 15.19
C PHE A 53 -24.18 12.06 14.56
N ASP A 54 -24.00 10.86 15.10
CA ASP A 54 -24.72 9.58 14.90
C ASP A 54 -25.46 9.28 13.57
N GLY A 55 -25.04 8.18 12.92
CA GLY A 55 -25.96 7.17 12.41
C GLY A 55 -26.17 7.05 10.89
N GLU A 56 -25.89 5.85 10.36
CA GLU A 56 -26.22 5.36 9.01
C GLU A 56 -25.76 6.21 7.80
N ILE A 57 -24.64 5.80 7.17
CA ILE A 57 -24.51 5.98 5.72
C ILE A 57 -25.47 4.99 5.05
N ARG A 58 -26.67 5.46 4.71
CA ARG A 58 -27.54 4.83 3.71
C ARG A 58 -27.72 5.79 2.55
N GLU A 59 -27.34 5.34 1.36
CA GLU A 59 -27.63 6.05 0.10
C GLU A 59 -29.14 6.23 -0.05
N LYS A 60 -29.64 7.43 0.24
CA LYS A 60 -30.95 7.85 -0.25
C LYS A 60 -30.79 8.35 -1.69
N ARG A 61 -31.05 7.46 -2.65
CA ARG A 61 -31.40 7.87 -4.02
C ARG A 61 -32.63 8.79 -3.94
N VAL A 62 -32.44 10.07 -4.20
CA VAL A 62 -33.53 11.00 -4.51
C VAL A 62 -33.64 11.08 -6.02
N ALA A 63 -34.54 10.26 -6.59
CA ALA A 63 -34.94 10.40 -7.97
C ALA A 63 -36.04 11.47 -8.12
N ASP A 64 -36.07 12.08 -9.30
CA ASP A 64 -37.20 12.79 -9.90
C ASP A 64 -37.79 14.00 -9.15
N ASN A 65 -37.40 15.21 -9.54
CA ASN A 65 -38.16 15.97 -10.56
C ASN A 65 -37.68 17.43 -10.68
N CYS A 66 -37.21 17.81 -11.87
CA CYS A 66 -37.26 19.21 -12.31
C CYS A 66 -37.19 19.29 -13.85
N GLN A 67 -38.35 19.40 -14.51
CA GLN A 67 -38.44 20.01 -15.83
C GLN A 67 -39.23 21.32 -15.75
N VAL A 68 -38.58 22.38 -16.27
CA VAL A 68 -39.15 23.53 -16.99
C VAL A 68 -40.31 24.31 -16.34
N GLY A 69 -40.08 25.59 -16.04
CA GLY A 69 -41.17 26.53 -15.71
C GLY A 69 -40.70 27.97 -15.47
N LEU A 70 -40.56 28.77 -16.54
CA LEU A 70 -40.41 30.23 -16.45
C LEU A 70 -41.79 30.88 -16.17
N GLN A 71 -41.90 31.72 -15.13
CA GLN A 71 -42.73 32.94 -15.15
C GLN A 71 -42.45 33.89 -13.96
N LEU A 72 -42.14 35.15 -14.30
CA LEU A 72 -42.74 36.43 -13.87
C LEU A 72 -43.59 36.47 -12.58
N ILE A 73 -43.74 37.58 -11.81
CA ILE A 73 -43.13 38.91 -11.58
C ILE A 73 -44.17 39.67 -10.69
N GLN A 74 -43.72 40.47 -9.70
CA GLN A 74 -44.50 41.46 -8.90
C GLN A 74 -45.66 40.91 -8.01
N VAL A 75 -45.92 41.40 -6.77
CA VAL A 75 -46.33 42.76 -6.36
C VAL A 75 -46.17 42.95 -4.83
N VAL A 76 -45.40 43.98 -4.43
CA VAL A 76 -45.67 45.01 -3.38
C VAL A 76 -46.05 44.62 -1.93
N GLU A 77 -45.11 44.90 -1.00
CA GLU A 77 -45.15 45.96 0.05
C GLU A 77 -46.33 46.09 1.07
N GLN A 78 -46.03 46.74 2.21
CA GLN A 78 -46.89 47.10 3.38
C GLN A 78 -47.16 45.95 4.37
N TYR A 79 -46.91 46.04 5.69
CA TYR A 79 -46.56 47.13 6.63
C TYR A 79 -45.38 46.68 7.53
N GLY A 80 -44.60 47.50 8.25
CA GLY A 80 -44.53 48.96 8.36
C GLY A 80 -44.07 49.43 9.78
N THR A 81 -42.88 50.05 9.89
CA THR A 81 -42.40 50.90 11.04
C THR A 81 -42.17 50.19 12.41
N THR A 82 -41.37 50.66 13.40
CA THR A 82 -40.91 52.01 13.80
C THR A 82 -39.47 52.06 14.38
N PHE A 83 -38.98 53.29 14.60
CA PHE A 83 -37.62 53.70 14.99
C PHE A 83 -37.48 54.04 16.52
N THR A 84 -36.24 54.35 16.95
CA THR A 84 -35.76 55.06 18.18
C THR A 84 -35.24 54.18 19.35
N LYS A 85 -34.04 54.33 19.97
CA LYS A 85 -32.93 55.34 20.10
C LYS A 85 -32.93 56.05 21.47
N HIS A 86 -31.88 55.86 22.30
CA HIS A 86 -31.11 56.85 23.13
C HIS A 86 -30.06 56.12 24.04
N VAL A 87 -28.74 56.40 23.98
CA VAL A 87 -27.91 57.35 24.79
C VAL A 87 -27.83 56.97 26.29
N PHE A 88 -26.69 56.73 26.96
CA PHE A 88 -25.41 57.48 27.13
C PHE A 88 -24.16 56.58 26.91
N GLN A 89 -23.01 57.05 26.38
CA GLN A 89 -21.95 57.92 26.97
C GLN A 89 -21.36 57.39 28.30
N GLY A 90 -20.03 57.29 28.39
CA GLY A 90 -19.31 56.83 29.59
C GLY A 90 -18.20 57.80 30.01
N HIS A 91 -17.50 57.51 31.13
CA HIS A 91 -16.15 57.99 31.44
C HIS A 91 -15.54 57.26 32.66
N HIS A 92 -14.22 57.44 32.82
CA HIS A 92 -13.28 57.06 33.89
C HIS A 92 -13.84 57.13 35.35
N HIS A 93 -13.30 56.42 36.37
CA HIS A 93 -11.91 56.47 36.85
C HIS A 93 -11.55 55.39 37.91
N HIS A 94 -10.23 55.22 38.11
CA HIS A 94 -9.46 54.81 39.29
C HIS A 94 -10.10 54.11 40.52
N GLU A 95 -9.59 52.89 40.80
CA GLU A 95 -8.63 52.60 41.91
C GLU A 95 -9.11 52.70 43.41
N PRO A 96 -8.33 52.30 44.44
CA PRO A 96 -8.63 51.05 45.18
C PRO A 96 -8.67 51.17 46.73
N LEU A 97 -8.64 50.01 47.43
CA LEU A 97 -8.36 49.79 48.89
C LEU A 97 -9.53 50.16 49.85
N THR A 98 -9.66 49.71 51.12
CA THR A 98 -9.22 48.55 51.95
C THR A 98 -9.91 48.66 53.33
N HIS A 99 -9.90 47.59 54.16
CA HIS A 99 -10.12 47.60 55.64
C HIS A 99 -11.54 48.00 56.12
N GLU A 100 -12.08 47.63 57.30
CA GLU A 100 -11.90 46.53 58.28
C GLU A 100 -13.02 46.67 59.35
N LEU A 101 -13.10 45.79 60.37
CA LEU A 101 -13.89 45.91 61.62
C LEU A 101 -15.44 45.77 61.52
N THR A 102 -16.21 45.30 62.52
CA THR A 102 -16.09 44.22 63.55
C THR A 102 -17.49 43.99 64.14
N ASP A 103 -17.77 42.78 64.65
CA ASP A 103 -18.78 42.39 65.66
C ASP A 103 -20.17 43.07 65.71
N LEU A 104 -21.22 42.23 65.62
CA LEU A 104 -22.10 41.91 66.76
C LEU A 104 -23.02 40.72 66.41
N GLY A 105 -23.32 39.86 67.38
CA GLY A 105 -23.89 38.53 67.14
C GLY A 105 -25.41 38.47 66.95
N GLY A 106 -25.86 37.47 66.18
CA GLY A 106 -27.25 37.07 65.97
C GLY A 106 -27.33 36.00 64.90
N GLU A 107 -28.05 34.90 65.14
CA GLU A 107 -28.11 33.75 64.24
C GLU A 107 -28.70 34.08 62.85
N PRO A 108 -28.05 33.72 61.73
CA PRO A 108 -28.67 33.73 60.41
C PRO A 108 -29.08 32.32 59.98
N GLY A 109 -30.38 32.11 59.79
CA GLY A 109 -30.85 31.04 58.90
C GLY A 109 -30.39 31.34 57.45
N PRO A 110 -30.09 30.32 56.62
CA PRO A 110 -29.61 30.54 55.27
C PRO A 110 -30.73 31.01 54.33
N GLY A 111 -31.03 32.31 54.36
CA GLY A 111 -31.66 33.00 53.25
C GLY A 111 -30.70 33.08 52.08
N ILE A 112 -30.80 32.15 51.13
CA ILE A 112 -29.93 32.11 49.95
C ILE A 112 -30.34 33.26 49.00
N GLY A 113 -29.60 34.37 49.07
CA GLY A 113 -29.57 35.35 48.00
C GLY A 113 -28.85 34.73 46.80
N VAL A 114 -29.60 34.36 45.76
CA VAL A 114 -29.01 33.90 44.49
C VAL A 114 -28.42 35.11 43.77
N LEU A 115 -27.13 35.35 44.01
CA LEU A 115 -26.28 36.14 43.11
C LEU A 115 -26.13 35.34 41.81
N GLY A 116 -27.10 35.52 40.92
CA GLY A 116 -27.07 34.97 39.57
C GLY A 116 -25.97 35.61 38.74
N VAL A 117 -24.74 35.13 38.92
CA VAL A 117 -23.64 35.40 37.98
C VAL A 117 -23.98 34.65 36.70
N LEU A 118 -24.66 35.36 35.79
CA LEU A 118 -24.96 34.88 34.45
C LEU A 118 -23.63 34.79 33.66
N PHE A 119 -22.90 33.69 33.84
CA PHE A 119 -21.91 33.26 32.86
C PHE A 119 -22.66 32.89 31.58
N VAL A 120 -22.89 33.90 30.73
CA VAL A 120 -23.11 33.66 29.31
C VAL A 120 -21.83 33.00 28.79
N PRO A 121 -21.86 31.72 28.37
CA PRO A 121 -20.75 31.17 27.65
C PRO A 121 -20.81 31.79 26.26
N LEU A 122 -20.00 32.83 26.03
CA LEU A 122 -19.67 33.31 24.69
C LEU A 122 -19.03 32.12 23.95
N SER A 123 -19.84 31.44 23.13
CA SER A 123 -19.50 30.19 22.48
C SER A 123 -18.68 30.43 21.20
N ASP A 124 -17.48 30.99 21.37
CA ASP A 124 -16.54 31.35 20.30
C ASP A 124 -15.27 30.46 20.31
N TYR A 125 -15.31 29.25 19.72
CA TYR A 125 -14.16 28.30 19.78
C TYR A 125 -13.78 27.51 18.51
N VAL A 126 -13.58 28.23 17.40
CA VAL A 126 -12.29 28.31 16.65
C VAL A 126 -11.41 27.06 16.31
N HIS A 127 -11.66 26.51 15.12
CA HIS A 127 -10.82 26.31 13.89
C HIS A 127 -9.37 25.77 13.90
N ILE A 128 -9.09 24.87 12.95
CA ILE A 128 -7.85 24.08 12.75
C ILE A 128 -6.97 24.70 11.62
N SER A 129 -5.69 24.31 11.51
CA SER A 129 -4.77 24.68 10.41
C SER A 129 -3.67 23.60 10.19
N LYS A 130 -2.79 23.78 9.19
CA LYS A 130 -2.55 22.80 8.12
C LYS A 130 -1.27 21.97 8.15
N ASP A 131 -0.34 22.26 9.04
CA ASP A 131 0.81 21.38 9.33
C ASP A 131 1.04 21.34 10.84
N ALA A 132 -0.01 20.95 11.57
CA ALA A 132 -0.07 21.08 13.01
C ALA A 132 -0.70 19.89 13.72
N HIS A 133 0.12 19.31 14.59
CA HIS A 133 -0.33 18.57 15.74
C HIS A 133 -1.30 19.40 16.59
N VAL A 134 -2.45 18.80 16.84
CA VAL A 134 -3.44 19.11 17.88
C VAL A 134 -4.34 20.32 17.65
N LYS A 135 -5.61 19.99 17.45
CA LYS A 135 -6.67 20.50 18.33
C LYS A 135 -7.46 19.34 18.93
N GLY A 136 -7.72 19.45 20.22
CA GLY A 136 -8.50 18.50 21.00
C GLY A 136 -8.86 19.14 22.33
N PHE A 137 -9.81 20.07 22.31
CA PHE A 137 -10.43 20.58 23.53
C PHE A 137 -11.38 19.49 24.06
N VAL A 138 -10.78 18.55 24.80
CA VAL A 138 -11.42 17.33 25.28
C VAL A 138 -11.05 17.11 26.75
N THR A 139 -11.94 17.58 27.61
CA THR A 139 -12.42 16.74 28.71
C THR A 139 -13.78 16.21 28.28
N LEU A 140 -14.32 15.19 28.95
CA LEU A 140 -15.74 14.87 28.83
C LEU A 140 -16.51 16.06 29.43
N LEU A 141 -17.00 16.96 28.58
CA LEU A 141 -17.69 18.16 29.03
C LEU A 141 -19.14 17.77 29.32
N CYS A 142 -19.39 17.50 30.59
CA CYS A 142 -20.74 17.45 31.11
C CYS A 142 -21.21 18.91 31.25
N GLN A 143 -22.13 19.33 30.39
CA GLN A 143 -22.75 20.64 30.54
C GLN A 143 -24.01 20.46 31.39
N THR A 144 -24.04 21.12 32.55
CA THR A 144 -25.24 21.20 33.39
C THR A 144 -26.21 22.16 32.72
N VAL A 145 -27.10 21.62 31.87
CA VAL A 145 -27.99 22.45 31.04
C VAL A 145 -29.25 22.86 31.81
N HIS A 146 -29.77 22.04 32.73
CA HIS A 146 -30.90 22.42 33.59
C HIS A 146 -30.79 21.93 35.05
N LEU A 147 -30.97 22.90 35.96
CA LEU A 147 -31.41 22.85 37.37
C LEU A 147 -31.32 21.51 38.14
N ASN A 148 -30.57 21.53 39.26
CA ASN A 148 -30.70 20.53 40.33
C ASN A 148 -32.04 20.73 41.07
N TYR A 149 -32.99 19.82 40.92
CA TYR A 149 -34.25 19.85 41.67
C TYR A 149 -34.11 19.01 42.93
N VAL A 150 -34.27 19.63 44.11
CA VAL A 150 -34.24 18.91 45.39
C VAL A 150 -35.67 18.68 45.86
N THR A 151 -36.08 17.42 45.92
CA THR A 151 -37.30 16.99 46.61
C THR A 151 -36.95 16.59 48.05
N PRO A 152 -37.88 16.65 49.02
CA PRO A 152 -37.60 16.25 50.40
C PRO A 152 -37.63 14.72 50.62
N TYR A 153 -37.64 13.92 49.55
CA TYR A 153 -37.80 12.47 49.58
C TYR A 153 -36.75 11.78 48.70
N SER A 154 -36.25 10.64 49.14
CA SER A 154 -35.29 9.85 48.36
C SER A 154 -35.85 9.45 47.00
N ILE A 155 -35.03 9.59 45.95
CA ILE A 155 -35.36 9.13 44.60
C ILE A 155 -34.90 7.69 44.45
N TYR A 156 -35.83 6.74 44.32
CA TYR A 156 -35.49 5.31 44.18
C TYR A 156 -35.32 4.86 42.74
N SER A 157 -36.10 5.44 41.82
CA SER A 157 -36.15 5.03 40.42
C SER A 157 -36.62 6.18 39.54
N LEU A 158 -36.10 6.25 38.32
CA LEU A 158 -36.51 7.21 37.30
C LEU A 158 -36.47 6.57 35.91
N CYS A 159 -37.37 7.01 35.03
CA CYS A 159 -37.43 6.56 33.64
C CYS A 159 -37.97 7.66 32.72
N PHE A 160 -37.49 7.69 31.47
CA PHE A 160 -38.08 8.52 30.42
C PHE A 160 -39.25 7.81 29.74
N ASN A 161 -40.16 8.58 29.15
CA ASN A 161 -41.03 8.04 28.11
C ASN A 161 -40.22 7.69 26.83
N PRO A 162 -40.75 6.83 25.94
CA PRO A 162 -40.06 6.44 24.71
C PRO A 162 -39.67 7.62 23.80
N ASP A 163 -40.48 8.68 23.75
CA ASP A 163 -40.22 9.89 22.95
C ASP A 163 -39.26 10.87 23.65
N GLY A 164 -38.86 10.57 24.89
CA GLY A 164 -37.94 11.38 25.69
C GLY A 164 -38.45 12.75 26.13
N THR A 165 -39.73 13.10 25.92
CA THR A 165 -40.33 14.39 26.32
C THR A 165 -40.58 14.51 27.82
N HIS A 166 -40.85 13.41 28.51
CA HIS A 166 -41.20 13.36 29.94
C HIS A 166 -40.23 12.50 30.74
N LEU A 167 -39.87 12.99 31.93
CA LEU A 167 -39.12 12.25 32.94
C LEU A 167 -40.05 11.88 34.10
N VAL A 168 -40.21 10.59 34.35
CA VAL A 168 -41.01 10.04 35.46
C VAL A 168 -40.06 9.64 36.59
N VAL A 169 -40.37 10.06 37.82
CA VAL A 169 -39.51 9.91 38.99
C VAL A 169 -40.29 9.36 40.18
N ALA A 170 -39.80 8.28 40.81
CA ALA A 170 -40.32 7.74 42.05
C ALA A 170 -39.69 8.46 43.26
N ALA A 171 -40.45 9.33 43.92
CA ALA A 171 -39.99 10.19 45.01
C ALA A 171 -40.84 9.97 46.26
N GLY A 172 -40.32 9.19 47.22
CA GLY A 172 -41.06 8.82 48.43
C GLY A 172 -42.41 8.14 48.10
N LEU A 173 -43.52 8.72 48.55
CA LEU A 173 -44.89 8.19 48.35
C LEU A 173 -45.51 8.55 46.99
N GLN A 174 -44.83 9.35 46.16
CA GLN A 174 -45.40 9.97 44.97
C GLN A 174 -44.61 9.60 43.71
N VAL A 175 -45.28 9.65 42.57
CA VAL A 175 -44.63 9.63 41.26
C VAL A 175 -44.70 11.03 40.69
N LEU A 176 -43.55 11.64 40.42
CA LEU A 176 -43.44 12.98 39.85
C LEU A 176 -43.23 12.86 38.34
N VAL A 177 -43.90 13.69 37.56
CA VAL A 177 -43.72 13.77 36.11
C VAL A 177 -43.22 15.16 35.74
N TYR A 178 -42.04 15.21 35.14
CA TYR A 178 -41.37 16.44 34.69
C TYR A 178 -41.37 16.53 33.17
N ASP A 179 -41.42 17.75 32.64
CA ASP A 179 -41.07 18.04 31.25
C ASP A 179 -39.54 18.11 31.09
N THR A 180 -39.00 17.55 30.01
CA THR A 180 -37.56 17.52 29.73
C THR A 180 -37.05 18.72 28.93
N SER A 181 -37.95 19.58 28.44
CA SER A 181 -37.62 20.75 27.63
C SER A 181 -37.32 22.00 28.47
N ASP A 182 -38.06 22.20 29.57
CA ASP A 182 -37.86 23.31 30.51
C ASP A 182 -37.58 22.86 31.96
N GLY A 183 -37.73 21.56 32.26
CA GLY A 183 -37.56 20.99 33.60
C GLY A 183 -38.75 21.23 34.54
N SER A 184 -39.89 21.70 34.03
CA SER A 184 -41.07 21.99 34.85
C SER A 184 -41.71 20.72 35.41
N LEU A 185 -42.23 20.78 36.65
CA LEU A 185 -43.04 19.71 37.23
C LEU A 185 -44.47 19.79 36.63
N ILE A 186 -44.83 18.83 35.80
CA ILE A 186 -46.16 18.75 35.17
C ILE A 186 -47.20 18.33 36.21
N GLN A 187 -46.96 17.20 36.90
CA GLN A 187 -47.92 16.69 37.88
C GLN A 187 -47.28 15.77 38.93
N PRO A 188 -47.62 15.95 40.23
CA PRO A 188 -47.35 14.98 41.28
C PRO A 188 -48.52 13.98 41.42
N LEU A 189 -48.24 12.70 41.17
CA LEU A 189 -49.24 11.62 41.17
C LEU A 189 -49.29 10.94 42.54
N LYS A 190 -50.50 10.88 43.10
CA LYS A 190 -50.80 10.31 44.42
C LYS A 190 -51.71 9.10 44.23
N GLY A 191 -51.35 7.95 44.79
CA GLY A 191 -52.12 6.71 44.64
C GLY A 191 -51.55 5.49 45.38
N HIS A 192 -50.24 5.47 45.60
CA HIS A 192 -49.59 4.53 46.52
C HIS A 192 -49.76 4.96 47.98
N LYS A 193 -49.76 3.98 48.89
CA LYS A 193 -49.88 4.19 50.34
C LYS A 193 -48.53 4.18 51.07
N ASP A 194 -47.47 3.76 50.40
CA ASP A 194 -46.11 3.59 50.94
C ASP A 194 -45.08 3.87 49.82
N MET A 195 -43.79 3.82 50.14
CA MET A 195 -42.68 4.22 49.26
C MET A 195 -42.75 3.57 47.88
N VAL A 196 -42.60 4.36 46.81
CA VAL A 196 -42.53 3.89 45.43
C VAL A 196 -41.06 3.58 45.12
N TYR A 197 -40.76 2.31 44.84
CA TYR A 197 -39.39 1.85 44.59
C TYR A 197 -39.02 1.85 43.12
N CYS A 198 -39.97 1.59 42.23
CA CYS A 198 -39.70 1.40 40.80
C CYS A 198 -40.76 2.05 39.90
N VAL A 199 -40.30 2.66 38.82
CA VAL A 199 -41.12 3.15 37.70
C VAL A 199 -40.59 2.60 36.38
N CYS A 200 -41.48 2.25 35.46
CA CYS A 200 -41.11 1.76 34.14
C CYS A 200 -42.14 2.18 33.09
N TYR A 201 -41.67 2.67 31.93
CA TYR A 201 -42.52 3.10 30.83
C TYR A 201 -42.78 1.97 29.83
N ALA A 202 -43.98 1.86 29.28
CA ALA A 202 -44.27 0.92 28.20
C ALA A 202 -43.74 1.47 26.86
N ARG A 203 -43.27 0.58 25.98
CA ARG A 203 -42.76 0.95 24.66
C ARG A 203 -43.78 1.70 23.78
N ASP A 204 -45.08 1.53 24.05
CA ASP A 204 -46.16 2.19 23.31
C ASP A 204 -46.28 3.71 23.59
N GLY A 205 -45.56 4.24 24.59
CA GLY A 205 -45.61 5.65 25.00
C GLY A 205 -46.92 6.09 25.67
N LYS A 206 -47.93 5.21 25.72
CA LYS A 206 -49.29 5.51 26.18
C LYS A 206 -49.49 5.23 27.66
N ARG A 207 -48.64 4.38 28.25
CA ARG A 207 -48.78 3.89 29.63
C ARG A 207 -47.42 3.76 30.31
N PHE A 208 -47.41 3.93 31.63
CA PHE A 208 -46.27 3.56 32.49
C PHE A 208 -46.78 2.95 33.79
N ALA A 209 -45.92 2.23 34.50
CA ALA A 209 -46.26 1.54 35.74
C ALA A 209 -45.36 2.01 36.89
N SER A 210 -45.92 2.06 38.09
CA SER A 210 -45.19 2.30 39.34
C SER A 210 -45.45 1.18 40.35
N GLY A 211 -44.41 0.79 41.09
CA GLY A 211 -44.43 -0.29 42.07
C GLY A 211 -43.95 0.20 43.44
N SER A 212 -44.65 -0.23 44.50
CA SER A 212 -44.47 0.31 45.85
C SER A 212 -44.30 -0.77 46.93
N ALA A 213 -43.73 -0.35 48.06
CA ALA A 213 -43.76 -1.04 49.35
C ALA A 213 -45.19 -1.41 49.80
N ASP A 214 -46.22 -0.68 49.32
CA ASP A 214 -47.65 -1.00 49.57
C ASP A 214 -48.14 -2.27 48.86
N LYS A 215 -47.21 -3.04 48.28
CA LYS A 215 -47.38 -4.30 47.56
C LYS A 215 -48.12 -4.17 46.24
N SER A 216 -48.45 -2.94 45.82
CA SER A 216 -49.26 -2.73 44.63
C SER A 216 -48.50 -2.12 43.46
N VAL A 217 -48.90 -2.54 42.26
CA VAL A 217 -48.52 -1.94 40.99
C VAL A 217 -49.69 -1.08 40.51
N ILE A 218 -49.43 0.16 40.13
CA ILE A 218 -50.41 1.05 39.48
C ILE A 218 -49.96 1.31 38.05
N VAL A 219 -50.84 1.10 37.08
CA VAL A 219 -50.64 1.51 35.68
C VAL A 219 -51.31 2.84 35.43
N TRP A 220 -50.52 3.81 34.98
CA TRP A 220 -50.93 5.17 34.63
C TRP A 220 -51.09 5.31 33.13
N THR A 221 -52.04 6.14 32.71
CA THR A 221 -52.28 6.51 31.30
C THR A 221 -51.46 7.73 30.90
N SER A 222 -51.46 8.05 29.60
CA SER A 222 -50.90 9.31 29.06
C SER A 222 -51.56 10.58 29.61
N LYS A 223 -52.77 10.48 30.20
CA LYS A 223 -53.43 11.55 30.95
C LYS A 223 -53.01 11.62 32.42
N LEU A 224 -52.03 10.80 32.82
CA LEU A 224 -51.52 10.64 34.18
C LEU A 224 -52.58 10.15 35.20
N GLU A 225 -53.63 9.49 34.71
CA GLU A 225 -54.67 8.85 35.53
C GLU A 225 -54.30 7.37 35.77
N GLY A 226 -54.38 6.92 37.03
CA GLY A 226 -54.11 5.53 37.43
C GLY A 226 -55.33 4.63 37.20
N VAL A 227 -55.23 3.65 36.31
CA VAL A 227 -56.38 2.88 35.79
C VAL A 227 -56.43 1.43 36.31
N LEU A 228 -55.29 0.76 36.44
CA LEU A 228 -55.24 -0.64 36.84
C LEU A 228 -54.32 -0.83 38.05
N LYS A 229 -54.83 -1.51 39.08
CA LYS A 229 -54.11 -1.82 40.32
C LYS A 229 -53.99 -3.33 40.52
N TYR A 230 -52.78 -3.87 40.44
CA TYR A 230 -52.45 -5.26 40.80
C TYR A 230 -51.76 -5.29 42.16
N SER A 231 -51.86 -6.39 42.91
CA SER A 231 -51.23 -6.54 44.22
C SER A 231 -50.47 -7.86 44.35
N HIS A 232 -49.23 -7.77 44.81
CA HIS A 232 -48.36 -8.89 45.15
C HIS A 232 -48.53 -9.33 46.61
N SER A 233 -47.84 -10.42 46.99
CA SER A 233 -47.84 -10.90 48.38
C SER A 233 -46.92 -10.08 49.28
N ASP A 234 -45.88 -9.46 48.70
CA ASP A 234 -44.85 -8.69 49.37
C ASP A 234 -44.53 -7.38 48.63
N ALA A 235 -43.64 -6.57 49.20
CA ALA A 235 -43.20 -5.30 48.62
C ALA A 235 -42.56 -5.49 47.23
N LEU A 236 -42.91 -4.62 46.29
CA LEU A 236 -42.29 -4.59 44.96
C LEU A 236 -40.85 -4.09 45.04
N GLN A 237 -39.98 -4.64 44.19
CA GLN A 237 -38.57 -4.22 44.09
C GLN A 237 -38.29 -3.66 42.70
N CYS A 238 -38.71 -4.37 41.65
CA CYS A 238 -38.47 -3.94 40.27
C CYS A 238 -39.65 -4.23 39.32
N LEU A 239 -39.78 -3.37 38.31
CA LEU A 239 -40.76 -3.44 37.22
C LEU A 239 -40.02 -3.33 35.89
N ALA A 240 -40.40 -4.16 34.91
CA ALA A 240 -39.87 -4.07 33.56
C ALA A 240 -40.96 -4.40 32.53
N TYR A 241 -41.34 -3.42 31.71
CA TYR A 241 -42.14 -3.68 30.51
C TYR A 241 -41.34 -4.49 29.51
N ASN A 242 -42.00 -5.44 28.86
CA ASN A 242 -41.42 -6.22 27.78
C ASN A 242 -41.16 -5.31 26.56
N PRO A 243 -39.99 -5.39 25.91
CA PRO A 243 -39.63 -4.49 24.82
C PRO A 243 -40.35 -4.79 23.51
N VAL A 244 -41.11 -5.89 23.40
CA VAL A 244 -41.81 -6.29 22.17
C VAL A 244 -43.32 -6.44 22.39
N SER A 245 -43.74 -6.97 23.54
CA SER A 245 -45.15 -7.23 23.88
C SER A 245 -45.70 -6.26 24.94
N PRO A 246 -47.02 -6.06 25.07
CA PRO A 246 -47.61 -5.21 26.11
C PRO A 246 -47.58 -5.83 27.53
N HIS A 247 -46.78 -6.88 27.74
CA HIS A 247 -46.64 -7.52 29.04
C HIS A 247 -45.73 -6.74 29.99
N LEU A 248 -46.14 -6.64 31.25
CA LEU A 248 -45.36 -6.10 32.36
C LEU A 248 -44.83 -7.26 33.21
N ALA A 249 -43.51 -7.32 33.39
CA ALA A 249 -42.91 -8.09 34.47
C ALA A 249 -42.95 -7.25 35.76
N SER A 250 -43.45 -7.85 36.83
CA SER A 250 -43.51 -7.21 38.14
C SER A 250 -42.98 -8.15 39.21
N CYS A 251 -41.94 -7.72 39.93
CA CYS A 251 -41.20 -8.57 40.86
C CYS A 251 -41.28 -7.99 42.28
N SER A 252 -41.80 -8.79 43.21
CA SER A 252 -41.71 -8.55 44.64
C SER A 252 -40.46 -9.20 45.22
N ILE A 253 -40.28 -9.07 46.54
CA ILE A 253 -39.22 -9.75 47.29
C ILE A 253 -39.28 -11.28 47.12
N SER A 254 -40.46 -11.91 46.97
CA SER A 254 -40.60 -13.38 47.01
C SER A 254 -41.33 -14.01 45.82
N ASP A 255 -41.96 -13.21 44.97
CA ASP A 255 -42.70 -13.66 43.80
C ASP A 255 -42.54 -12.69 42.61
N PHE A 256 -42.70 -13.21 41.39
CA PHE A 256 -42.78 -12.39 40.19
C PHE A 256 -43.98 -12.78 39.35
N ALA A 257 -44.52 -11.83 38.60
CA ALA A 257 -45.69 -12.04 37.77
C ALA A 257 -45.60 -11.32 36.42
N PHE A 258 -46.08 -12.01 35.38
CA PHE A 258 -46.30 -11.48 34.04
C PHE A 258 -47.80 -11.28 33.81
N TRP A 259 -48.17 -10.08 33.34
CA TRP A 259 -49.55 -9.74 33.01
C TRP A 259 -49.61 -8.60 32.00
N SER A 260 -50.78 -8.38 31.40
CA SER A 260 -51.07 -7.25 30.52
C SER A 260 -52.39 -6.64 30.97
N THR A 261 -52.59 -5.34 30.74
CA THR A 261 -53.89 -4.68 30.97
C THR A 261 -55.03 -5.29 30.14
N GLU A 262 -54.69 -5.94 29.03
CA GLU A 262 -55.65 -6.52 28.07
C GLU A 262 -56.03 -7.96 28.44
N GLN A 263 -55.24 -8.62 29.29
CA GLN A 263 -55.45 -10.01 29.69
C GLN A 263 -55.82 -10.10 31.17
N LYS A 264 -56.97 -10.72 31.49
CA LYS A 264 -57.41 -10.93 32.87
C LYS A 264 -56.61 -12.02 33.61
N ALA A 265 -55.89 -12.87 32.89
CA ALA A 265 -55.05 -13.91 33.46
C ALA A 265 -53.67 -13.34 33.82
N VAL A 266 -53.23 -13.57 35.06
CA VAL A 266 -51.90 -13.20 35.55
C VAL A 266 -51.10 -14.47 35.77
N GLN A 267 -49.95 -14.60 35.13
CA GLN A 267 -49.03 -15.70 35.37
C GLN A 267 -48.12 -15.33 36.54
N LYS A 268 -48.09 -16.14 37.59
CA LYS A 268 -47.39 -15.83 38.84
C LYS A 268 -46.50 -16.98 39.28
N PHE A 269 -45.26 -16.66 39.63
CA PHE A 269 -44.18 -17.57 39.97
C PHE A 269 -43.60 -17.19 41.34
N LYS A 270 -43.14 -18.18 42.10
CA LYS A 270 -42.39 -17.96 43.35
C LYS A 270 -40.90 -18.03 43.07
N SER A 271 -40.12 -17.15 43.68
CA SER A 271 -38.66 -17.22 43.67
C SER A 271 -38.13 -17.91 44.92
N GLY A 272 -37.02 -18.63 44.80
CA GLY A 272 -36.28 -19.25 45.91
C GLY A 272 -35.32 -18.29 46.63
N ALA A 273 -35.18 -17.05 46.14
CA ALA A 273 -34.35 -16.01 46.76
C ALA A 273 -34.98 -14.62 46.61
N ARG A 274 -34.45 -13.62 47.33
CA ARG A 274 -34.90 -12.22 47.16
C ARG A 274 -34.57 -11.73 45.74
N ILE A 275 -35.56 -11.21 45.02
CA ILE A 275 -35.33 -10.51 43.74
C ILE A 275 -34.99 -9.05 44.04
N ASN A 276 -33.90 -8.54 43.46
CA ASN A 276 -33.50 -7.13 43.57
C ASN A 276 -33.73 -6.36 42.25
N ALA A 277 -33.42 -6.98 41.11
CA ALA A 277 -33.51 -6.36 39.79
C ALA A 277 -34.04 -7.33 38.72
N CYS A 278 -34.59 -6.79 37.63
CA CYS A 278 -35.00 -7.56 36.47
C CYS A 278 -34.81 -6.77 35.15
N ALA A 279 -34.52 -7.48 34.07
CA ALA A 279 -34.43 -6.89 32.73
C ALA A 279 -34.77 -7.92 31.64
N TRP A 280 -35.45 -7.47 30.59
CA TRP A 280 -35.81 -8.28 29.43
C TRP A 280 -34.69 -8.31 28.39
N THR A 281 -34.53 -9.45 27.73
CA THR A 281 -33.79 -9.54 26.46
C THR A 281 -34.43 -8.67 25.38
N ASN A 282 -33.64 -8.29 24.37
CA ASN A 282 -34.06 -7.37 23.31
C ASN A 282 -35.26 -7.86 22.47
N ASP A 283 -35.39 -9.18 22.36
CA ASP A 283 -36.50 -9.88 21.70
C ASP A 283 -37.74 -10.06 22.59
N GLY A 284 -37.65 -9.73 23.89
CA GLY A 284 -38.71 -9.91 24.87
C GLY A 284 -39.03 -11.37 25.21
N GLN A 285 -38.21 -12.36 24.83
CA GLN A 285 -38.51 -13.77 25.09
C GLN A 285 -38.06 -14.25 26.49
N TYR A 286 -37.05 -13.60 27.07
CA TYR A 286 -36.45 -14.01 28.35
C TYR A 286 -36.33 -12.83 29.31
N LEU A 287 -36.61 -13.09 30.58
CA LEU A 287 -36.39 -12.14 31.68
C LEU A 287 -35.19 -12.62 32.50
N ALA A 288 -34.17 -11.77 32.64
CA ALA A 288 -33.11 -11.96 33.61
C ALA A 288 -33.58 -11.45 34.99
N LEU A 289 -33.38 -12.26 36.03
CA LEU A 289 -33.66 -11.92 37.43
C LEU A 289 -32.34 -11.85 38.21
N GLY A 290 -32.14 -10.79 38.97
CA GLY A 290 -30.99 -10.58 39.83
C GLY A 290 -31.35 -10.98 41.25
N LEU A 291 -30.77 -12.08 41.73
CA LEU A 291 -31.12 -12.66 43.02
C LEU A 291 -30.13 -12.25 44.11
N GLY A 292 -30.65 -12.08 45.33
CA GLY A 292 -29.87 -11.85 46.54
C GLY A 292 -28.95 -13.00 46.93
N SER A 293 -29.16 -14.19 46.35
CA SER A 293 -28.26 -15.36 46.42
C SER A 293 -27.01 -15.23 45.53
N GLY A 294 -26.89 -14.18 44.74
CA GLY A 294 -25.76 -13.93 43.84
C GLY A 294 -25.82 -14.63 42.49
N CYS A 295 -26.93 -15.29 42.16
CA CYS A 295 -27.19 -15.82 40.82
C CYS A 295 -27.94 -14.81 39.93
N ALA A 296 -27.75 -14.92 38.62
CA ALA A 296 -28.60 -14.26 37.62
C ALA A 296 -29.39 -15.30 36.83
N GLY A 297 -30.71 -15.19 36.81
CA GLY A 297 -31.62 -16.19 36.24
C GLY A 297 -31.97 -17.34 37.20
N GLU A 298 -33.16 -17.94 37.01
CA GLU A 298 -33.74 -18.91 37.95
C GLU A 298 -34.47 -20.09 37.28
N GLU A 299 -35.33 -19.84 36.27
CA GLU A 299 -36.27 -20.87 35.78
C GLU A 299 -35.81 -21.61 34.49
N LYS A 300 -35.43 -20.89 33.43
CA LYS A 300 -35.00 -21.50 32.14
C LYS A 300 -33.49 -21.70 32.03
N SER A 301 -32.72 -20.76 32.56
CA SER A 301 -31.25 -20.80 32.62
C SER A 301 -30.79 -20.06 33.88
N ARG A 302 -29.75 -20.58 34.52
CA ARG A 302 -29.15 -20.03 35.73
C ARG A 302 -27.68 -19.74 35.45
N ILE A 303 -27.28 -18.48 35.57
CA ILE A 303 -25.90 -18.05 35.43
C ILE A 303 -25.25 -18.10 36.81
N GLU A 304 -24.45 -19.13 37.03
CA GLU A 304 -23.58 -19.26 38.21
C GLU A 304 -22.30 -18.47 37.98
N ARG A 305 -21.96 -17.60 38.94
CA ARG A 305 -20.89 -16.60 38.78
C ARG A 305 -19.67 -17.02 39.60
N PRO A 306 -18.49 -17.23 38.97
CA PRO A 306 -17.25 -17.53 39.70
C PRO A 306 -16.95 -16.43 40.71
N GLY A 307 -16.71 -16.78 41.98
CA GLY A 307 -16.44 -15.81 43.06
C GLY A 307 -17.65 -14.99 43.56
N GLY A 308 -18.62 -14.66 42.70
CA GLY A 308 -19.81 -13.85 43.04
C GLY A 308 -20.99 -14.62 43.66
N SER A 309 -20.84 -15.89 44.00
CA SER A 309 -21.95 -16.79 44.42
C SER A 309 -22.49 -16.55 45.85
N GLN A 310 -22.09 -15.46 46.52
CA GLN A 310 -22.56 -15.07 47.86
C GLN A 310 -22.88 -13.56 47.98
N SER A 311 -22.62 -12.76 46.94
CA SER A 311 -22.89 -11.32 46.91
C SER A 311 -24.20 -11.04 46.17
N PRO A 312 -25.12 -10.22 46.70
CA PRO A 312 -26.39 -9.95 46.03
C PRO A 312 -26.16 -9.22 44.70
N VAL A 313 -26.76 -9.73 43.63
CA VAL A 313 -26.87 -8.99 42.37
C VAL A 313 -27.85 -7.84 42.59
N TRP A 314 -27.44 -6.61 42.30
CA TRP A 314 -28.28 -5.42 42.57
C TRP A 314 -28.64 -4.64 41.31
N ALA A 315 -27.78 -4.66 40.29
CA ALA A 315 -28.09 -4.05 39.00
C ALA A 315 -27.75 -5.00 37.85
N LEU A 316 -28.62 -5.03 36.84
CA LEU A 316 -28.45 -5.83 35.64
C LEU A 316 -29.17 -5.18 34.47
N ALA A 317 -28.61 -5.32 33.27
CA ALA A 317 -29.16 -4.76 32.04
C ALA A 317 -28.68 -5.56 30.83
N TRP A 318 -29.56 -5.82 29.86
CA TRP A 318 -29.15 -6.35 28.56
C TRP A 318 -28.59 -5.23 27.69
N ASN A 319 -27.52 -5.51 26.95
CA ASN A 319 -27.00 -4.59 25.94
C ASN A 319 -28.02 -4.47 24.79
N PRO A 320 -28.55 -3.28 24.46
CA PRO A 320 -29.54 -3.10 23.39
C PRO A 320 -28.94 -3.10 21.97
N SER A 321 -27.62 -3.23 21.82
CA SER A 321 -26.98 -3.25 20.50
C SER A 321 -27.36 -4.50 19.69
N LYS A 322 -27.68 -4.29 18.42
CA LYS A 322 -28.02 -5.35 17.44
C LYS A 322 -26.85 -5.74 16.54
N GLU A 323 -25.70 -5.11 16.69
CA GLU A 323 -24.53 -5.34 15.83
C GLU A 323 -23.68 -6.54 16.28
N GLU A 324 -23.89 -7.01 17.51
CA GLU A 324 -23.16 -8.14 18.08
C GLU A 324 -23.88 -9.47 17.81
N SER A 325 -23.11 -10.54 17.62
CA SER A 325 -23.62 -11.88 17.27
C SER A 325 -24.27 -12.65 18.43
N ALA A 326 -24.31 -12.08 19.63
CA ALA A 326 -24.94 -12.66 20.80
C ALA A 326 -25.39 -11.57 21.79
N ASP A 327 -26.56 -11.75 22.41
CA ASP A 327 -27.02 -10.88 23.51
C ASP A 327 -26.08 -10.99 24.73
N VAL A 328 -25.68 -9.83 25.26
CA VAL A 328 -24.80 -9.71 26.43
C VAL A 328 -25.56 -9.09 27.61
N LEU A 329 -25.54 -9.77 28.75
CA LEU A 329 -26.06 -9.31 30.03
C LEU A 329 -24.95 -8.66 30.85
N CYS A 330 -25.11 -7.39 31.19
CA CYS A 330 -24.36 -6.72 32.25
C CYS A 330 -24.91 -7.15 33.62
N VAL A 331 -24.04 -7.56 34.54
CA VAL A 331 -24.36 -7.91 35.93
C VAL A 331 -23.41 -7.18 36.87
N ALA A 332 -23.98 -6.42 37.82
CA ALA A 332 -23.25 -5.69 38.85
C ALA A 332 -23.76 -6.07 40.25
N ASP A 333 -22.84 -6.33 41.17
CA ASP A 333 -23.13 -6.84 42.51
C ASP A 333 -22.43 -6.08 43.63
N TRP A 334 -22.84 -6.35 44.87
CA TRP A 334 -22.24 -5.77 46.06
C TRP A 334 -20.95 -6.48 46.54
N SER A 335 -20.30 -7.29 45.68
CA SER A 335 -18.86 -7.56 45.81
C SER A 335 -18.01 -6.46 45.15
N GLN A 336 -18.67 -5.38 44.68
CA GLN A 336 -18.08 -4.27 43.94
C GLN A 336 -17.57 -4.73 42.56
N THR A 337 -18.18 -5.77 41.99
CA THR A 337 -17.78 -6.36 40.72
C THR A 337 -18.80 -6.08 39.62
N LEU A 338 -18.30 -5.64 38.48
CA LEU A 338 -19.01 -5.55 37.21
C LEU A 338 -18.54 -6.68 36.28
N SER A 339 -19.50 -7.41 35.72
CA SER A 339 -19.30 -8.64 34.95
C SER A 339 -20.28 -8.69 33.77
N PHE A 340 -19.88 -9.38 32.69
CA PHE A 340 -20.69 -9.50 31.48
C PHE A 340 -20.83 -10.97 31.12
N TYR A 341 -22.04 -11.44 30.79
CA TYR A 341 -22.31 -12.84 30.46
C TYR A 341 -23.14 -12.96 29.19
N THR A 342 -22.95 -14.06 28.44
CA THR A 342 -23.90 -14.44 27.39
C THR A 342 -25.15 -15.10 27.99
N MET A 343 -26.21 -15.23 27.18
CA MET A 343 -27.41 -16.02 27.52
C MET A 343 -27.13 -17.45 28.05
N GLY A 344 -26.01 -18.06 27.61
CA GLY A 344 -25.56 -19.38 28.08
C GLY A 344 -24.71 -19.36 29.35
N GLY A 345 -24.60 -18.22 30.04
CA GLY A 345 -23.83 -18.07 31.29
C GLY A 345 -22.31 -17.99 31.12
N LYS A 346 -21.79 -17.89 29.88
CA LYS A 346 -20.35 -17.75 29.64
C LYS A 346 -19.91 -16.31 29.89
N LEU A 347 -18.87 -16.11 30.70
CA LEU A 347 -18.26 -14.81 30.95
C LEU A 347 -17.68 -14.20 29.66
N VAL A 348 -18.00 -12.92 29.42
CA VAL A 348 -17.53 -12.11 28.29
C VAL A 348 -16.50 -11.10 28.82
N GLY A 349 -15.30 -11.11 28.26
CA GLY A 349 -14.24 -10.17 28.63
C GLY A 349 -13.60 -10.45 30.00
N LYS A 350 -13.37 -9.40 30.79
CA LYS A 350 -12.79 -9.48 32.14
C LYS A 350 -13.67 -8.74 33.13
N GLU A 351 -13.87 -9.36 34.30
CA GLU A 351 -14.50 -8.73 35.45
C GLU A 351 -13.76 -7.45 35.87
N ARG A 352 -14.52 -6.46 36.35
CA ARG A 352 -14.01 -5.15 36.73
C ARG A 352 -14.36 -4.87 38.18
N ASN A 353 -13.35 -4.61 39.00
CA ASN A 353 -13.56 -4.08 40.34
C ASN A 353 -13.90 -2.58 40.25
N LEU A 354 -15.03 -2.19 40.84
CA LEU A 354 -15.56 -0.84 40.87
C LEU A 354 -15.00 -0.02 42.05
N GLY A 355 -14.69 -0.67 43.16
CA GLY A 355 -14.31 -0.03 44.44
C GLY A 355 -15.47 0.69 45.17
N PHE A 356 -16.71 0.41 44.77
CA PHE A 356 -17.94 0.92 45.39
C PHE A 356 -19.11 -0.01 45.06
N ASP A 357 -20.22 0.14 45.77
CA ASP A 357 -21.39 -0.73 45.62
C ASP A 357 -22.31 -0.18 44.51
N PRO A 358 -22.53 -0.92 43.42
CA PRO A 358 -23.38 -0.49 42.32
C PRO A 358 -24.86 -0.58 42.71
N LEU A 359 -25.64 0.46 42.38
CA LEU A 359 -27.06 0.58 42.71
C LEU A 359 -27.95 0.51 41.46
N CYS A 360 -27.46 0.98 40.31
CA CYS A 360 -28.18 0.90 39.03
C CYS A 360 -27.20 0.78 37.86
N ALA A 361 -27.67 0.18 36.76
CA ALA A 361 -26.96 0.01 35.51
C ALA A 361 -27.91 0.31 34.34
N SER A 362 -27.51 1.16 33.40
CA SER A 362 -28.34 1.55 32.25
C SER A 362 -27.49 1.75 31.00
N PHE A 363 -27.81 1.06 29.91
CA PHE A 363 -27.15 1.27 28.62
C PHE A 363 -27.71 2.51 27.92
N PHE A 364 -26.85 3.21 27.18
CA PHE A 364 -27.27 4.32 26.31
C PHE A 364 -26.45 4.37 25.01
N ASN A 365 -26.82 5.30 24.14
CA ASN A 365 -26.36 5.40 22.75
C ASN A 365 -26.35 4.03 22.03
N LYS A 366 -27.54 3.42 21.93
CA LYS A 366 -27.78 2.11 21.28
C LYS A 366 -26.93 0.94 21.83
N GLY A 367 -26.32 1.09 23.02
CA GLY A 367 -25.61 0.01 23.70
C GLY A 367 -24.07 0.14 23.70
N GLU A 368 -23.51 1.18 23.08
CA GLU A 368 -22.04 1.38 23.08
C GLU A 368 -21.49 1.80 24.44
N TYR A 369 -22.32 2.41 25.29
CA TYR A 369 -21.93 2.93 26.60
C TYR A 369 -22.88 2.48 27.71
N LEU A 370 -22.33 2.38 28.92
CA LEU A 370 -23.01 1.96 30.15
C LEU A 370 -22.87 3.05 31.23
N LEU A 371 -23.98 3.41 31.85
CA LEU A 371 -24.06 4.25 33.04
C LEU A 371 -24.20 3.37 34.27
N LEU A 372 -23.43 3.68 35.32
CA LEU A 372 -23.48 3.00 36.62
C LEU A 372 -23.59 4.02 37.75
N GLY A 373 -24.69 4.01 38.50
CA GLY A 373 -24.83 4.75 39.77
C GLY A 373 -24.42 3.89 40.96
N GLY A 374 -23.94 4.50 42.05
CA GLY A 374 -23.47 3.76 43.22
C GLY A 374 -23.38 4.53 44.54
N SER A 375 -22.94 3.81 45.57
CA SER A 375 -22.74 4.31 46.94
C SER A 375 -21.63 5.36 47.07
N ASN A 376 -20.77 5.49 46.05
CA ASN A 376 -19.72 6.52 45.96
C ASN A 376 -20.22 7.91 45.54
N ARG A 377 -21.55 8.14 45.52
CA ARG A 377 -22.18 9.43 45.15
C ARG A 377 -21.90 9.92 43.73
N LEU A 378 -21.50 9.01 42.84
CA LEU A 378 -21.15 9.31 41.46
C LEU A 378 -21.95 8.45 40.50
N CYS A 379 -22.34 9.02 39.37
CA CYS A 379 -22.67 8.23 38.19
C CYS A 379 -21.39 8.08 37.35
N THR A 380 -20.97 6.85 37.09
CA THR A 380 -19.79 6.52 36.30
C THR A 380 -20.20 6.12 34.89
N LEU A 381 -19.55 6.73 33.89
CA LEU A 381 -19.67 6.38 32.48
C LEU A 381 -18.62 5.35 32.10
N MET A 382 -19.04 4.26 31.46
CA MET A 382 -18.19 3.18 30.96
C MET A 382 -18.50 2.84 29.50
N THR A 383 -17.59 2.16 28.81
CA THR A 383 -17.88 1.45 27.55
C THR A 383 -18.67 0.16 27.81
N LYS A 384 -19.25 -0.42 26.75
CA LYS A 384 -19.83 -1.78 26.79
C LYS A 384 -18.89 -2.89 27.27
N ASP A 385 -17.56 -2.71 27.14
CA ASP A 385 -16.53 -3.61 27.66
C ASP A 385 -16.21 -3.39 29.17
N GLY A 386 -16.93 -2.50 29.85
CA GLY A 386 -16.64 -2.10 31.24
C GLY A 386 -15.35 -1.30 31.41
N VAL A 387 -14.90 -0.56 30.40
CA VAL A 387 -13.78 0.40 30.56
C VAL A 387 -14.34 1.71 31.10
N LYS A 388 -13.90 2.14 32.28
CA LYS A 388 -14.25 3.44 32.87
C LYS A 388 -13.77 4.58 31.98
N LEU A 389 -14.70 5.44 31.55
CA LEU A 389 -14.41 6.64 30.76
C LEU A 389 -14.33 7.90 31.63
N GLY A 390 -15.24 8.04 32.60
CA GLY A 390 -15.31 9.24 33.44
C GLY A 390 -16.51 9.21 34.38
N THR A 391 -16.78 10.35 35.03
CA THR A 391 -17.99 10.58 35.82
C THR A 391 -18.97 11.45 35.03
N VAL A 392 -20.27 11.28 35.29
CA VAL A 392 -21.34 12.14 34.76
C VAL A 392 -21.69 13.15 35.85
N GLY A 393 -21.49 14.43 35.55
CA GLY A 393 -21.63 15.51 36.52
C GLY A 393 -20.53 15.52 37.60
N ASP A 394 -20.76 16.36 38.61
CA ASP A 394 -19.95 16.47 39.81
C ASP A 394 -20.32 15.40 40.86
N GLU A 395 -19.56 15.33 41.96
CA GLU A 395 -19.92 14.49 43.12
C GLU A 395 -21.25 14.98 43.72
N GLN A 396 -22.20 14.07 43.86
CA GLN A 396 -23.50 14.36 44.47
C GLN A 396 -23.38 14.38 45.99
N SER A 397 -24.30 15.05 46.70
CA SER A 397 -24.29 15.09 48.16
C SER A 397 -24.60 13.74 48.83
N SER A 398 -25.19 12.78 48.10
CA SER A 398 -25.62 11.48 48.61
C SER A 398 -25.56 10.37 47.55
N TRP A 399 -25.96 9.15 47.91
CA TRP A 399 -25.89 7.97 47.03
C TRP A 399 -26.76 8.13 45.76
N VAL A 400 -26.28 7.62 44.63
CA VAL A 400 -26.99 7.63 43.35
C VAL A 400 -27.74 6.31 43.17
N TRP A 401 -29.05 6.31 43.44
CA TRP A 401 -29.88 5.10 43.32
C TRP A 401 -30.23 4.75 41.88
N SER A 402 -30.50 5.75 41.05
CA SER A 402 -31.02 5.53 39.71
C SER A 402 -30.38 6.47 38.69
N CYS A 403 -30.07 5.93 37.52
CA CYS A 403 -29.65 6.69 36.34
C CYS A 403 -30.37 6.15 35.11
N ALA A 404 -30.82 7.04 34.23
CA ALA A 404 -31.36 6.69 32.92
C ALA A 404 -30.88 7.69 31.88
N ALA A 405 -30.68 7.22 30.66
CA ALA A 405 -30.48 8.09 29.51
C ALA A 405 -31.81 8.39 28.83
N ARG A 406 -31.94 9.60 28.29
CA ARG A 406 -33.06 9.99 27.44
C ARG A 406 -32.90 9.33 26.06
N PRO A 407 -33.94 8.66 25.52
CA PRO A 407 -33.89 8.02 24.21
C PRO A 407 -33.35 8.94 23.10
N ASP A 408 -32.57 8.37 22.19
CA ASP A 408 -31.99 9.00 21.00
C ASP A 408 -31.34 10.39 21.23
N SER A 409 -30.73 10.59 22.41
CA SER A 409 -30.07 11.84 22.78
C SER A 409 -28.87 11.62 23.72
N SER A 410 -28.07 12.66 23.92
CA SER A 410 -26.93 12.61 24.87
C SER A 410 -27.28 13.06 26.29
N TYR A 411 -28.57 13.18 26.64
CA TYR A 411 -29.02 13.61 27.96
C TYR A 411 -29.18 12.44 28.94
N VAL A 412 -28.79 12.66 30.20
CA VAL A 412 -28.85 11.67 31.28
C VAL A 412 -29.49 12.30 32.52
N ALA A 413 -30.41 11.57 33.15
CA ALA A 413 -30.98 11.92 34.45
C ALA A 413 -30.41 11.01 35.55
N ILE A 414 -30.15 11.61 36.72
CA ILE A 414 -29.60 10.96 37.92
C ILE A 414 -30.51 11.30 39.10
N GLY A 415 -30.87 10.30 39.91
CA GLY A 415 -31.69 10.42 41.11
C GLY A 415 -30.92 9.98 42.36
N CYS A 416 -30.92 10.84 43.37
CA CYS A 416 -30.12 10.68 44.59
C CYS A 416 -30.96 10.38 45.84
N GLN A 417 -30.32 9.77 46.84
CA GLN A 417 -30.92 9.43 48.14
C GLN A 417 -31.39 10.64 48.95
N ASP A 418 -30.79 11.82 48.74
CA ASP A 418 -31.18 13.10 49.36
C ASP A 418 -32.36 13.79 48.66
N GLY A 419 -32.88 13.21 47.58
CA GLY A 419 -33.97 13.76 46.79
C GLY A 419 -33.55 14.68 45.65
N THR A 420 -32.25 14.83 45.41
CA THR A 420 -31.71 15.55 44.25
C THR A 420 -31.96 14.78 42.95
N ILE A 421 -32.54 15.48 41.97
CA ILE A 421 -32.66 15.07 40.58
C ILE A 421 -31.74 15.98 39.76
N ALA A 422 -30.75 15.39 39.10
CA ALA A 422 -29.79 16.10 38.26
C ALA A 422 -29.94 15.68 36.79
N TYR A 423 -29.97 16.65 35.87
CA TYR A 423 -30.17 16.44 34.44
C TYR A 423 -29.00 17.04 33.63
N TYR A 424 -28.26 16.17 32.97
CA TYR A 424 -26.96 16.48 32.37
C TYR A 424 -26.96 16.23 30.86
N GLN A 425 -26.33 17.13 30.10
CA GLN A 425 -25.97 16.86 28.71
C GLN A 425 -24.53 16.31 28.65
N LEU A 426 -24.36 15.15 28.03
CA LEU A 426 -23.04 14.61 27.69
C LEU A 426 -22.58 15.16 26.33
N LEU A 427 -21.39 15.75 26.28
CA LEU A 427 -20.76 16.19 25.03
C LEU A 427 -19.54 15.32 24.71
N PHE A 428 -19.68 14.50 23.66
CA PHE A 428 -18.61 13.67 23.10
C PHE A 428 -17.76 14.51 22.14
N SER A 429 -16.76 15.19 22.68
CA SER A 429 -15.83 16.00 21.90
C SER A 429 -14.96 15.16 20.96
N THR A 430 -14.63 15.68 19.78
CA THR A 430 -13.82 14.95 18.80
C THR A 430 -12.33 15.00 19.14
N VAL A 431 -11.63 13.88 18.94
CA VAL A 431 -10.16 13.78 19.10
C VAL A 431 -9.59 13.20 17.82
N HIS A 432 -8.69 13.94 17.18
CA HIS A 432 -8.02 13.51 15.96
C HIS A 432 -6.64 14.15 15.80
N GLY A 433 -5.87 13.64 14.84
CA GLY A 433 -4.64 14.24 14.32
C GLY A 433 -4.43 13.81 12.87
N LEU A 434 -4.00 14.75 12.04
CA LEU A 434 -3.69 14.51 10.62
C LEU A 434 -2.18 14.68 10.40
N TYR A 435 -1.58 13.79 9.60
CA TYR A 435 -0.23 13.99 9.07
C TYR A 435 -0.17 13.48 7.63
N LYS A 436 -0.05 14.42 6.68
CA LYS A 436 -0.21 14.15 5.24
C LYS A 436 -1.53 13.39 4.98
N GLU A 437 -1.44 12.20 4.41
CA GLU A 437 -2.56 11.34 4.03
C GLU A 437 -3.05 10.45 5.19
N ARG A 438 -2.40 10.48 6.36
CA ARG A 438 -2.75 9.64 7.51
C ARG A 438 -3.59 10.43 8.51
N TYR A 439 -4.88 10.08 8.59
CA TYR A 439 -5.83 10.63 9.54
C TYR A 439 -6.01 9.66 10.71
N ALA A 440 -5.60 10.07 11.91
CA ALA A 440 -5.78 9.31 13.14
C ALA A 440 -6.92 9.94 13.97
N PHE A 441 -7.94 9.17 14.34
CA PHE A 441 -9.07 9.66 15.12
C PHE A 441 -9.48 8.69 16.23
N ARG A 442 -10.17 9.20 17.25
CA ARG A 442 -10.71 8.43 18.36
C ARG A 442 -12.09 7.86 18.00
N GLU A 443 -12.23 6.55 18.13
CA GLU A 443 -13.50 5.83 18.00
C GLU A 443 -13.86 5.19 19.36
N ASN A 444 -15.15 5.16 19.69
CA ASN A 444 -15.72 4.60 20.93
C ASN A 444 -14.98 5.03 22.23
N MET A 445 -14.43 6.25 22.23
CA MET A 445 -13.63 6.87 23.29
C MET A 445 -12.30 6.16 23.67
N THR A 446 -12.09 4.90 23.28
CA THR A 446 -10.97 4.04 23.73
C THR A 446 -10.13 3.41 22.63
N ASP A 447 -10.56 3.54 21.37
CA ASP A 447 -9.83 3.03 20.20
C ASP A 447 -9.28 4.20 19.36
N VAL A 448 -8.09 4.02 18.79
CA VAL A 448 -7.55 4.91 17.75
C VAL A 448 -7.68 4.22 16.41
N ILE A 449 -8.39 4.85 15.47
CA ILE A 449 -8.43 4.46 14.06
C ILE A 449 -7.45 5.32 13.30
N ILE A 450 -6.65 4.70 12.42
CA ILE A 450 -5.69 5.37 11.55
C ILE A 450 -6.07 5.00 10.12
N GLN A 451 -6.59 5.97 9.37
CA GLN A 451 -7.05 5.84 8.00
C GLN A 451 -6.06 6.50 7.05
N HIS A 452 -5.79 5.88 5.91
CA HIS A 452 -5.02 6.47 4.82
C HIS A 452 -5.96 7.01 3.76
N LEU A 453 -6.10 8.34 3.69
CA LEU A 453 -7.14 9.03 2.93
C LEU A 453 -7.10 8.75 1.41
N LEU A 454 -5.96 8.34 0.85
CA LEU A 454 -5.86 7.98 -0.58
C LEU A 454 -6.11 6.50 -0.90
N THR A 455 -6.05 5.60 0.08
CA THR A 455 -6.16 4.14 -0.16
C THR A 455 -7.30 3.48 0.64
N ASP A 456 -8.02 4.28 1.44
CA ASP A 456 -9.03 3.91 2.44
C ASP A 456 -8.64 2.78 3.42
N GLN A 457 -7.38 2.36 3.43
CA GLN A 457 -6.87 1.40 4.41
C GLN A 457 -7.02 1.96 5.82
N LYS A 458 -7.52 1.15 6.76
CA LYS A 458 -7.79 1.51 8.15
C LYS A 458 -7.09 0.55 9.10
N VAL A 459 -6.49 1.08 10.16
CA VAL A 459 -5.84 0.31 11.22
C VAL A 459 -6.37 0.74 12.58
N ARG A 460 -6.80 -0.24 13.39
CA ARG A 460 -7.44 -0.04 14.69
C ARG A 460 -6.51 -0.41 15.84
N ILE A 461 -6.20 0.55 16.70
CA ILE A 461 -5.39 0.37 17.91
C ILE A 461 -6.30 0.45 19.14
N LYS A 462 -6.53 -0.69 19.80
CA LYS A 462 -7.34 -0.76 21.02
C LYS A 462 -6.53 -0.33 22.24
N CYS A 463 -6.76 0.88 22.77
CA CYS A 463 -6.02 1.40 23.92
C CYS A 463 -6.59 0.91 25.26
N ARG A 464 -7.87 0.50 25.29
CA ARG A 464 -8.60 -0.02 26.47
C ARG A 464 -8.65 0.95 27.67
N ASP A 465 -8.59 2.25 27.39
CA ASP A 465 -8.53 3.35 28.35
C ASP A 465 -8.98 4.64 27.63
N LEU A 466 -9.43 5.67 28.36
CA LEU A 466 -9.93 6.92 27.75
C LEU A 466 -8.82 7.63 26.99
N ILE A 467 -8.97 7.76 25.68
CA ILE A 467 -8.06 8.57 24.87
C ILE A 467 -8.42 10.05 25.04
N LYS A 468 -7.60 10.82 25.76
CA LYS A 468 -7.77 12.27 25.93
C LYS A 468 -7.35 13.03 24.67
N LYS A 469 -6.19 12.72 24.09
CA LYS A 469 -5.68 13.33 22.85
C LYS A 469 -4.85 12.36 22.01
N ILE A 470 -4.77 12.66 20.71
CA ILE A 470 -3.98 11.95 19.70
C ILE A 470 -3.10 12.97 18.98
N ALA A 471 -1.87 12.59 18.66
CA ALA A 471 -1.01 13.34 17.74
C ALA A 471 -0.17 12.39 16.90
N ILE A 472 -0.08 12.66 15.60
CA ILE A 472 0.64 11.83 14.61
C ILE A 472 1.68 12.68 13.87
N TYR A 473 2.91 12.20 13.74
CA TYR A 473 4.01 12.85 13.00
C TYR A 473 4.93 11.82 12.34
N LYS A 474 5.14 11.90 11.02
CA LYS A 474 5.99 10.96 10.27
C LYS A 474 5.59 9.49 10.51
N HIS A 475 6.41 8.75 11.26
CA HIS A 475 6.24 7.35 11.65
C HIS A 475 5.76 7.18 13.10
N ARG A 476 5.39 8.27 13.80
CA ARG A 476 5.09 8.29 15.24
C ARG A 476 3.66 8.70 15.51
N LEU A 477 3.08 8.12 16.55
CA LEU A 477 1.75 8.43 17.06
C LEU A 477 1.79 8.47 18.58
N ALA A 478 1.54 9.62 19.18
CA ALA A 478 1.36 9.77 20.63
C ALA A 478 -0.14 9.72 20.97
N VAL A 479 -0.49 8.88 21.94
CA VAL A 479 -1.85 8.73 22.48
C VAL A 479 -1.81 9.04 23.97
N GLN A 480 -2.48 10.11 24.38
CA GLN A 480 -2.59 10.52 25.77
C GLN A 480 -3.80 9.83 26.41
N LEU A 481 -3.53 9.03 27.43
CA LEU A 481 -4.49 8.38 28.31
C LEU A 481 -4.57 9.19 29.63
N PRO A 482 -5.42 8.82 30.62
CA PRO A 482 -5.59 9.64 31.81
C PRO A 482 -4.33 9.75 32.68
N GLU A 483 -3.61 8.63 32.85
CA GLU A 483 -2.44 8.51 33.74
C GLU A 483 -1.11 8.28 33.01
N ARG A 484 -1.11 8.25 31.67
CA ARG A 484 0.09 7.98 30.85
C ARG A 484 -0.04 8.47 29.41
N VAL A 485 1.09 8.63 28.73
CA VAL A 485 1.15 8.80 27.26
C VAL A 485 1.86 7.61 26.63
N VAL A 486 1.21 6.97 25.65
CA VAL A 486 1.77 5.85 24.88
C VAL A 486 2.24 6.36 23.52
N ILE A 487 3.47 6.05 23.14
CA ILE A 487 4.07 6.44 21.86
C ILE A 487 4.22 5.20 21.01
N TYR A 488 3.56 5.20 19.86
CA TYR A 488 3.61 4.16 18.84
C TYR A 488 4.54 4.58 17.70
N GLU A 489 5.10 3.59 17.02
CA GLU A 489 5.99 3.73 15.88
C GLU A 489 5.63 2.74 14.76
N LEU A 490 5.73 3.19 13.51
CA LEU A 490 5.47 2.38 12.31
C LEU A 490 6.58 1.33 12.11
N TYR A 491 6.20 0.09 11.81
CA TYR A 491 7.10 -1.07 11.77
C TYR A 491 8.02 -1.13 10.54
N SER A 492 7.60 -0.58 9.39
CA SER A 492 8.42 -0.48 8.17
C SER A 492 8.48 0.96 7.66
N ALA A 493 9.59 1.30 7.01
CA ALA A 493 9.76 2.53 6.24
C ALA A 493 9.20 2.42 4.80
N GLU A 494 8.83 1.22 4.38
CA GLU A 494 8.17 0.97 3.10
C GLU A 494 6.76 1.55 3.10
N THR A 495 6.35 2.08 1.96
CA THR A 495 5.23 3.03 1.84
C THR A 495 3.84 2.44 2.07
N THR A 496 3.72 1.12 2.20
CA THR A 496 2.44 0.38 2.18
C THR A 496 2.01 -0.25 3.51
N GLY A 497 2.93 -0.45 4.46
CA GLY A 497 2.63 -1.16 5.71
C GLY A 497 2.19 -0.24 6.86
N MET A 498 0.88 -0.17 7.15
CA MET A 498 0.35 0.65 8.27
C MET A 498 0.40 0.01 9.66
N HIS A 499 1.41 -0.82 9.93
CA HIS A 499 1.54 -1.53 11.21
C HIS A 499 2.23 -0.66 12.26
N TYR A 500 1.51 -0.29 13.33
CA TYR A 500 2.03 0.46 14.46
C TYR A 500 2.34 -0.47 15.65
N ARG A 501 3.56 -0.38 16.20
CA ARG A 501 3.96 -1.02 17.46
C ARG A 501 4.11 0.02 18.56
N VAL A 502 3.99 -0.37 19.83
CA VAL A 502 4.38 0.51 20.95
C VAL A 502 5.90 0.66 20.94
N ARG A 503 6.38 1.90 21.02
CA ARG A 503 7.79 2.26 21.19
C ARG A 503 8.09 2.59 22.65
N GLU A 504 7.32 3.51 23.24
CA GLU A 504 7.56 4.01 24.61
C GLU A 504 6.25 4.23 25.38
N LYS A 505 6.35 4.24 26.71
CA LYS A 505 5.23 4.54 27.63
C LYS A 505 5.67 5.50 28.73
N ILE A 506 5.24 6.75 28.64
CA ILE A 506 5.43 7.75 29.69
C ILE A 506 4.35 7.52 30.75
N ASN A 507 4.69 6.76 31.80
CA ASN A 507 3.79 6.48 32.93
C ASN A 507 3.73 7.67 33.91
N GLN A 508 3.28 8.83 33.41
CA GLN A 508 3.06 10.05 34.19
C GLN A 508 1.76 10.70 33.73
N ARG A 509 1.00 11.26 34.66
CA ARG A 509 -0.15 12.12 34.35
C ARG A 509 0.34 13.45 33.78
N LEU A 510 0.26 13.56 32.45
CA LEU A 510 0.61 14.77 31.71
C LEU A 510 -0.67 15.51 31.34
N GLU A 511 -0.81 16.76 31.79
CA GLU A 511 -1.95 17.63 31.46
C GLU A 511 -1.56 18.67 30.43
N CYS A 512 -2.42 18.88 29.43
CA CYS A 512 -2.17 19.84 28.36
C CYS A 512 -3.45 20.25 27.61
N ASN A 513 -3.44 21.47 27.08
CA ASN A 513 -4.36 21.98 26.09
C ASN A 513 -3.95 21.48 24.69
N LEU A 514 -2.65 21.43 24.37
CA LEU A 514 -2.09 20.89 23.11
C LEU A 514 -0.97 19.85 23.37
N LEU A 515 -0.92 18.78 22.56
CA LEU A 515 -0.03 17.60 22.69
C LEU A 515 0.75 17.32 21.39
N VAL A 516 1.87 17.96 21.18
CA VAL A 516 2.60 17.92 19.92
C VAL A 516 3.64 16.80 19.95
N VAL A 517 3.60 15.84 19.01
CA VAL A 517 4.65 14.79 18.89
C VAL A 517 5.66 15.18 17.80
N CYS A 518 6.95 15.14 18.12
CA CYS A 518 8.04 15.45 17.19
C CYS A 518 8.89 14.21 16.90
N THR A 519 10.01 14.35 16.18
CA THR A 519 10.91 13.21 15.92
C THR A 519 11.47 12.60 17.21
N ASN A 520 11.96 13.40 18.15
CA ASN A 520 12.64 12.90 19.37
C ASN A 520 12.02 13.38 20.70
N HIS A 521 11.00 14.24 20.63
CA HIS A 521 10.41 14.91 21.79
C HIS A 521 8.88 14.90 21.75
N LEU A 522 8.28 15.01 22.92
CA LEU A 522 6.86 15.31 23.13
C LEU A 522 6.75 16.73 23.68
N VAL A 523 5.99 17.60 23.00
CA VAL A 523 5.81 19.00 23.37
C VAL A 523 4.40 19.19 23.92
N LEU A 524 4.31 19.56 25.19
CA LEU A 524 3.05 19.82 25.90
C LEU A 524 2.80 21.31 25.97
N CYS A 525 1.55 21.73 25.82
CA CYS A 525 1.15 23.11 25.99
C CYS A 525 0.02 23.20 27.01
N LEU A 526 0.22 23.92 28.10
CA LEU A 526 -0.77 24.18 29.14
C LEU A 526 -0.96 25.69 29.28
N GLU A 527 -2.05 26.21 28.73
CA GLU A 527 -2.34 27.65 28.62
C GLU A 527 -1.16 28.49 28.06
N ARG A 528 -0.40 29.14 28.94
CA ARG A 528 0.74 30.02 28.63
C ARG A 528 2.09 29.31 28.64
N ARG A 529 2.13 28.04 29.09
CA ARG A 529 3.35 27.26 29.26
C ARG A 529 3.49 26.25 28.15
N LEU A 530 4.66 26.21 27.53
CA LEU A 530 5.07 25.22 26.55
C LEU A 530 6.23 24.41 27.15
N GLN A 531 6.14 23.09 27.19
CA GLN A 531 7.15 22.21 27.75
C GLN A 531 7.63 21.22 26.70
N CYS A 532 8.94 21.01 26.58
CA CYS A 532 9.55 19.98 25.75
C CYS A 532 10.03 18.84 26.65
N LEU A 533 9.50 17.63 26.42
CA LEU A 533 9.84 16.42 27.14
C LEU A 533 10.51 15.41 26.20
N THR A 534 11.44 14.63 26.71
CA THR A 534 11.87 13.39 26.06
C THR A 534 10.75 12.34 26.09
N PHE A 535 10.87 11.30 25.28
CA PHE A 535 9.95 10.16 25.34
C PHE A 535 10.06 9.32 26.62
N ASN A 536 11.04 9.62 27.49
CA ASN A 536 11.16 9.05 28.84
C ASN A 536 10.36 9.87 29.88
N GLY A 537 9.67 10.94 29.46
CA GLY A 537 8.93 11.84 30.36
C GLY A 537 9.81 12.85 31.11
N ILE A 538 11.09 13.01 30.72
CA ILE A 538 11.99 14.00 31.33
C ILE A 538 11.78 15.34 30.63
N LYS A 539 11.38 16.38 31.38
CA LYS A 539 11.27 17.76 30.87
C LYS A 539 12.65 18.35 30.63
N GLU A 540 12.97 18.62 29.37
CA GLU A 540 14.23 19.27 28.97
C GLU A 540 14.12 20.80 29.01
N ARG A 541 12.98 21.35 28.57
CA ARG A 541 12.78 22.80 28.41
C ARG A 541 11.36 23.23 28.73
N GLU A 542 11.22 24.48 29.12
CA GLU A 542 9.94 25.14 29.34
C GLU A 542 10.04 26.60 28.89
N TRP A 543 9.03 27.07 28.15
CA TRP A 543 8.86 28.46 27.75
C TRP A 543 7.53 28.97 28.33
N VAL A 544 7.56 30.13 28.98
CA VAL A 544 6.37 30.78 29.53
C VAL A 544 6.10 32.03 28.71
N MET A 545 4.87 32.15 28.21
CA MET A 545 4.43 33.20 27.30
C MET A 545 3.56 34.23 28.01
N GLU A 546 3.50 35.44 27.47
CA GLU A 546 2.67 36.52 28.02
C GLU A 546 1.18 36.17 27.93
N SER A 547 0.75 35.57 26.80
CA SER A 547 -0.63 35.20 26.49
C SER A 547 -0.84 33.68 26.38
N ALA A 548 -2.09 33.20 26.49
CA ALA A 548 -2.43 31.80 26.27
C ALA A 548 -2.19 31.35 24.82
N ILE A 549 -1.49 30.23 24.66
CA ILE A 549 -1.18 29.60 23.38
C ILE A 549 -2.44 28.83 22.92
N ARG A 550 -3.07 29.33 21.85
CA ARG A 550 -4.29 28.72 21.24
C ARG A 550 -4.00 27.88 20.01
N TYR A 551 -2.76 27.93 19.49
CA TYR A 551 -2.34 27.22 18.29
C TYR A 551 -0.82 27.06 18.21
N ILE A 552 -0.37 25.89 17.73
CA ILE A 552 1.03 25.52 17.47
C ILE A 552 1.08 24.88 16.08
N GLN A 553 2.10 25.21 15.27
CA GLN A 553 2.38 24.56 13.99
C GLN A 553 3.76 23.89 14.01
N GLY A 554 3.86 22.68 13.44
CA GLY A 554 5.06 21.85 13.43
C GLY A 554 5.71 21.78 12.04
N GLY A 555 6.60 22.72 11.74
CA GLY A 555 7.30 22.79 10.46
C GLY A 555 8.45 21.80 10.31
N GLY A 556 8.33 20.86 9.37
CA GLY A 556 9.42 20.00 8.90
C GLY A 556 10.20 20.64 7.73
N GLY A 557 10.95 21.71 7.98
CA GLY A 557 11.68 22.41 6.92
C GLY A 557 13.04 21.80 6.58
N THR A 558 13.30 21.51 5.30
CA THR A 558 14.66 21.37 4.78
C THR A 558 15.36 22.73 4.77
N THR A 559 16.63 22.77 5.14
CA THR A 559 17.46 24.00 5.08
C THR A 559 18.35 23.99 3.85
N TRP A 560 18.14 24.94 2.94
CA TRP A 560 19.15 25.31 1.96
C TRP A 560 20.05 26.39 2.57
N THR A 561 21.27 26.01 2.99
CA THR A 561 22.27 26.95 3.50
C THR A 561 23.24 27.34 2.39
N ARG A 562 23.34 28.65 2.14
CA ARG A 562 24.24 29.24 1.15
C ARG A 562 25.63 29.41 1.78
N GLY A 563 26.59 28.57 1.39
CA GLY A 563 28.01 28.72 1.71
C GLY A 563 28.54 27.91 2.91
N ALA A 564 29.85 27.64 2.84
CA ALA A 564 30.71 26.94 3.81
C ALA A 564 30.53 25.41 3.97
N THR A 565 31.62 24.68 3.77
CA THR A 565 31.77 23.23 3.90
C THR A 565 31.68 22.76 5.36
N SER A 566 30.54 22.18 5.74
CA SER A 566 30.43 21.24 6.86
C SER A 566 29.25 20.28 6.64
N ARG A 567 29.28 19.10 7.28
CA ARG A 567 28.31 18.00 7.05
C ARG A 567 26.86 18.46 7.33
N PRO A 568 25.86 17.99 6.55
CA PRO A 568 24.47 18.26 6.85
C PRO A 568 24.07 17.49 8.12
N GLN A 569 23.88 18.22 9.23
CA GLN A 569 23.27 17.68 10.44
C GLN A 569 21.81 18.13 10.47
N GLU A 570 20.89 17.17 10.33
CA GLU A 570 19.44 17.43 10.45
C GLU A 570 19.13 17.96 11.86
N ARG A 571 18.92 19.28 11.99
CA ARG A 571 18.52 19.91 13.25
C ARG A 571 17.01 19.90 13.44
N THR A 572 16.62 19.93 14.72
CA THR A 572 15.34 19.39 15.17
C THR A 572 14.18 20.40 15.02
N GLY A 573 12.95 19.88 15.15
CA GLY A 573 11.69 20.52 14.74
C GLY A 573 11.58 22.04 14.89
N ARG A 574 11.13 22.70 13.81
CA ARG A 574 10.73 24.11 13.83
C ARG A 574 9.28 24.20 14.29
N GLY A 575 9.02 24.83 15.43
CA GLY A 575 7.68 25.23 15.85
C GLY A 575 7.40 26.67 15.44
N VAL A 576 6.19 26.96 14.96
CA VAL A 576 5.63 28.33 14.99
C VAL A 576 4.48 28.34 15.99
N ILE A 577 4.58 29.22 16.97
CA ILE A 577 3.83 29.17 18.23
C ILE A 577 3.25 30.55 18.49
N ARG A 578 1.95 30.61 18.65
CA ARG A 578 1.21 31.88 18.68
C ARG A 578 1.06 32.39 20.11
N CYS A 579 1.44 33.64 20.36
CA CYS A 579 1.19 34.33 21.62
C CYS A 579 0.78 35.78 21.37
N PHE A 580 -0.52 36.05 21.30
CA PHE A 580 -1.07 37.39 21.00
C PHE A 580 -0.45 38.48 21.90
N PRO A 581 -0.04 39.65 21.37
CA PRO A 581 -0.22 40.15 20.00
C PRO A 581 0.82 39.70 18.97
N TYR A 582 1.63 38.69 19.27
CA TYR A 582 2.78 38.27 18.45
C TYR A 582 2.67 36.83 17.91
N VAL A 583 3.27 36.61 16.74
CA VAL A 583 3.51 35.28 16.18
C VAL A 583 4.97 34.93 16.43
N TRP A 584 5.23 33.93 17.26
CA TRP A 584 6.59 33.50 17.61
C TRP A 584 7.01 32.27 16.82
N LYS A 585 8.31 32.12 16.62
CA LYS A 585 8.96 30.95 16.03
C LYS A 585 9.92 30.37 17.05
N ILE A 586 9.71 29.11 17.41
CA ILE A 586 10.40 28.42 18.49
C ILE A 586 11.10 27.21 17.89
N TYR A 587 12.42 27.16 18.09
CA TYR A 587 13.20 25.99 17.73
C TYR A 587 13.38 25.18 19.01
N LEU A 588 13.10 23.88 18.98
CA LEU A 588 13.28 23.03 20.17
C LEU A 588 14.74 23.06 20.66
N ASP A 589 15.69 23.19 19.72
CA ASP A 589 17.12 23.30 19.97
C ASP A 589 17.54 24.67 20.56
N ASN A 590 16.75 25.74 20.36
CA ASN A 590 17.08 27.10 20.83
C ASN A 590 16.35 27.44 22.15
N VAL A 591 16.97 28.28 22.97
CA VAL A 591 16.38 28.77 24.22
C VAL A 591 15.41 29.93 23.93
N PHE A 592 15.77 30.80 22.97
CA PHE A 592 15.05 32.04 22.72
C PHE A 592 14.00 31.91 21.60
N PRO A 593 12.74 32.33 21.84
CA PRO A 593 11.72 32.43 20.80
C PRO A 593 11.99 33.65 19.90
N VAL A 594 11.74 33.52 18.60
CA VAL A 594 11.95 34.59 17.60
C VAL A 594 10.60 35.19 17.22
N ASN A 595 10.43 36.51 17.37
CA ASN A 595 9.21 37.21 16.97
C ASN A 595 9.15 37.41 15.45
N LEU A 596 8.14 36.87 14.78
CA LEU A 596 7.92 37.03 13.34
C LEU A 596 7.12 38.30 13.04
N LEU A 597 5.91 38.38 13.59
CA LEU A 597 4.90 39.37 13.21
C LEU A 597 4.10 39.82 14.44
N LYS A 598 3.74 41.11 14.50
CA LYS A 598 2.71 41.63 15.40
C LYS A 598 1.39 41.72 14.64
N VAL A 599 0.30 41.28 15.24
CA VAL A 599 -1.05 41.30 14.64
C VAL A 599 -2.00 42.05 15.57
N ASP A 600 -2.81 42.94 14.99
CA ASP A 600 -3.64 43.89 15.76
C ASP A 600 -4.88 43.25 16.39
N ALA A 601 -5.37 42.16 15.81
CA ALA A 601 -6.49 41.38 16.32
C ALA A 601 -6.01 40.01 16.82
N ALA A 602 -6.73 39.44 17.78
CA ALA A 602 -6.46 38.09 18.22
C ALA A 602 -6.73 37.12 17.06
N ILE A 603 -5.75 36.26 16.81
CA ILE A 603 -5.75 35.30 15.70
C ILE A 603 -6.77 34.19 16.01
N ARG A 604 -7.20 33.47 14.98
CA ARG A 604 -8.19 32.40 15.03
C ARG A 604 -7.49 31.08 14.71
N CYS A 605 -6.90 30.99 13.51
CA CYS A 605 -5.86 30.04 13.14
C CYS A 605 -4.78 30.74 12.29
N LEU A 606 -3.63 30.11 12.07
CA LEU A 606 -2.58 30.61 11.18
C LEU A 606 -1.92 29.46 10.45
N ASP A 607 -1.38 29.70 9.25
CA ASP A 607 -0.68 28.69 8.46
C ASP A 607 0.50 29.28 7.68
N LEU A 608 1.49 28.44 7.37
CA LEU A 608 2.72 28.81 6.66
C LEU A 608 2.75 28.22 5.26
N SER A 609 3.26 28.98 4.29
CA SER A 609 3.50 28.46 2.95
C SER A 609 4.63 27.41 2.95
N PRO A 610 4.69 26.49 1.96
CA PRO A 610 5.73 25.46 1.86
C PRO A 610 7.17 25.97 2.00
N SER A 611 7.51 27.11 1.39
CA SER A 611 8.84 27.74 1.52
C SER A 611 9.07 28.47 2.85
N SER A 612 8.02 28.59 3.69
CA SER A 612 8.00 29.39 4.93
C SER A 612 8.30 30.89 4.71
N ASN A 613 7.91 31.43 3.56
CA ASN A 613 8.05 32.86 3.21
C ASN A 613 6.75 33.66 3.41
N LYS A 614 5.58 33.01 3.35
CA LYS A 614 4.27 33.64 3.55
C LYS A 614 3.57 33.05 4.77
N LEU A 615 2.86 33.90 5.51
CA LEU A 615 2.06 33.54 6.68
C LEU A 615 0.61 33.94 6.42
N ALA A 616 -0.29 32.97 6.41
CA ALA A 616 -1.73 33.22 6.44
C ALA A 616 -2.21 33.24 7.89
N VAL A 617 -3.12 34.15 8.21
CA VAL A 617 -3.61 34.42 9.56
C VAL A 617 -5.11 34.69 9.44
N VAL A 618 -5.95 33.89 10.10
CA VAL A 618 -7.36 34.26 10.30
C VAL A 618 -7.44 35.05 11.60
N ASP A 619 -8.21 36.15 11.67
CA ASP A 619 -8.47 36.89 12.91
C ASP A 619 -9.81 36.51 13.58
N GLU A 620 -10.04 36.97 14.80
CA GLU A 620 -11.30 36.75 15.53
C GLU A 620 -12.51 37.41 14.84
N ASN A 621 -12.29 38.43 13.99
CA ASN A 621 -13.29 39.10 13.17
C ASN A 621 -13.62 38.37 11.85
N ASN A 622 -13.11 37.15 11.66
CA ASN A 622 -13.29 36.30 10.48
C ASN A 622 -12.68 36.86 9.18
N HIS A 623 -11.55 37.58 9.27
CA HIS A 623 -10.73 37.94 8.12
C HIS A 623 -9.57 36.98 7.92
N CYS A 624 -9.32 36.55 6.68
CA CYS A 624 -8.05 35.91 6.28
C CYS A 624 -7.08 36.99 5.81
N LEU A 625 -5.95 37.12 6.50
CA LEU A 625 -4.88 38.07 6.25
C LEU A 625 -3.61 37.30 5.84
N VAL A 626 -3.01 37.63 4.72
CA VAL A 626 -1.76 36.99 4.27
C VAL A 626 -0.62 37.99 4.29
N TYR A 627 0.48 37.63 4.96
CA TYR A 627 1.68 38.46 5.12
C TYR A 627 2.91 37.81 4.47
N ASP A 628 3.81 38.64 3.94
CA ASP A 628 5.20 38.28 3.65
C ASP A 628 6.01 38.29 4.96
N ILE A 629 6.77 37.23 5.25
CA ILE A 629 7.49 37.08 6.53
C ILE A 629 8.79 37.92 6.58
N HIS A 630 9.43 38.18 5.43
CA HIS A 630 10.68 38.94 5.36
C HIS A 630 10.41 40.44 5.47
N ASN A 631 9.44 40.92 4.70
CA ASN A 631 9.10 42.33 4.59
C ASN A 631 7.99 42.76 5.55
N LYS A 632 7.27 41.82 6.17
CA LYS A 632 6.11 42.03 7.07
C LYS A 632 4.92 42.76 6.44
N ASN A 633 4.90 42.88 5.12
CA ASN A 633 3.83 43.50 4.35
C ASN A 633 2.62 42.57 4.22
N LEU A 634 1.41 43.13 4.33
CA LEU A 634 0.16 42.44 3.99
C LEU A 634 0.06 42.31 2.46
N LEU A 635 -0.08 41.08 1.97
CA LEU A 635 -0.26 40.75 0.56
C LEU A 635 -1.73 40.83 0.14
N PHE A 636 -2.65 40.26 0.92
CA PHE A 636 -4.09 40.39 0.70
C PHE A 636 -4.91 40.15 1.97
N LYS A 637 -6.19 40.57 1.91
CA LYS A 637 -7.21 40.40 2.95
C LYS A 637 -8.50 39.90 2.31
N GLU A 638 -9.04 38.79 2.80
CA GLU A 638 -10.38 38.27 2.47
C GLU A 638 -11.25 38.26 3.73
N SER A 639 -12.57 38.36 3.57
CA SER A 639 -13.55 38.26 4.66
C SER A 639 -14.26 36.89 4.66
N ASN A 640 -15.04 36.60 5.70
CA ASN A 640 -15.72 35.31 5.88
C ASN A 640 -14.75 34.12 5.87
N ALA A 641 -13.67 34.22 6.63
CA ALA A 641 -12.74 33.12 6.87
C ALA A 641 -12.80 32.68 8.34
N ASN A 642 -12.99 31.39 8.55
CA ASN A 642 -12.96 30.73 9.85
C ASN A 642 -11.68 29.90 10.01
N SER A 643 -11.34 29.07 9.00
CA SER A 643 -10.04 28.38 8.92
C SER A 643 -9.26 28.73 7.65
N VAL A 644 -7.93 28.56 7.65
CA VAL A 644 -7.05 28.82 6.49
C VAL A 644 -5.93 27.79 6.39
N ALA A 645 -5.46 27.55 5.15
CA ALA A 645 -4.59 26.45 4.80
C ALA A 645 -3.85 26.66 3.44
N TRP A 646 -2.51 26.68 3.39
CA TRP A 646 -1.61 26.71 2.20
C TRP A 646 -1.37 25.36 1.53
N ASN A 647 -1.46 25.23 0.21
CA ASN A 647 -1.27 23.95 -0.46
C ASN A 647 0.17 23.42 -0.31
N SER A 648 0.32 22.15 0.09
CA SER A 648 1.62 21.53 0.38
C SER A 648 2.55 21.35 -0.84
N HIS A 649 2.08 21.64 -2.06
CA HIS A 649 2.80 21.46 -3.33
C HIS A 649 2.82 22.70 -4.24
N CYS A 650 2.13 23.77 -3.85
CA CYS A 650 1.97 25.01 -4.61
C CYS A 650 2.03 26.20 -3.65
N GLU A 651 3.12 26.96 -3.75
CA GLU A 651 3.47 28.06 -2.83
C GLU A 651 2.42 29.19 -2.78
N ASP A 652 1.73 29.43 -3.90
CA ASP A 652 0.79 30.54 -4.07
C ASP A 652 -0.68 30.15 -3.94
N MET A 653 -0.99 28.88 -3.71
CA MET A 653 -2.37 28.42 -3.55
C MET A 653 -2.71 28.21 -2.08
N LEU A 654 -3.75 28.87 -1.60
CA LEU A 654 -4.36 28.59 -0.31
C LEU A 654 -5.86 28.39 -0.42
N CYS A 655 -6.43 27.85 0.65
CA CYS A 655 -7.85 27.66 0.84
C CYS A 655 -8.26 28.13 2.23
N PHE A 656 -9.47 28.63 2.33
CA PHE A 656 -10.11 29.04 3.58
C PHE A 656 -11.59 28.67 3.54
N SER A 657 -12.21 28.48 4.70
CA SER A 657 -13.65 28.21 4.79
C SER A 657 -14.31 29.12 5.79
N GLY A 658 -15.53 29.57 5.51
CA GLY A 658 -16.38 30.36 6.43
C GLY A 658 -17.83 30.38 5.95
N ASN A 659 -18.79 30.46 6.88
CA ASN A 659 -20.23 30.38 6.62
C ASN A 659 -20.64 29.25 5.65
N ASN A 660 -20.12 28.03 5.85
CA ASN A 660 -20.39 26.84 5.03
C ASN A 660 -20.01 27.00 3.54
N VAL A 661 -19.04 27.86 3.25
CA VAL A 661 -18.43 28.04 1.92
C VAL A 661 -16.94 27.73 2.02
N LEU A 662 -16.46 26.84 1.16
CA LEU A 662 -15.06 26.63 0.85
C LEU A 662 -14.62 27.66 -0.20
N SER A 663 -13.53 28.36 0.08
CA SER A 663 -12.91 29.36 -0.79
C SER A 663 -11.48 28.94 -1.14
N ILE A 664 -11.10 29.03 -2.42
CA ILE A 664 -9.77 28.70 -2.93
C ILE A 664 -9.19 29.94 -3.63
N LYS A 665 -7.97 30.31 -3.27
CA LYS A 665 -7.24 31.48 -3.77
C LYS A 665 -5.88 31.02 -4.30
N ALA A 666 -5.64 31.23 -5.60
CA ALA A 666 -4.38 30.91 -6.26
C ALA A 666 -3.71 32.20 -6.73
N GLY A 667 -2.62 32.62 -6.07
CA GLY A 667 -1.88 33.83 -6.40
C GLY A 667 -2.77 35.06 -6.58
N ASN A 668 -2.70 35.66 -7.77
CA ASN A 668 -3.47 36.86 -8.13
C ASN A 668 -4.85 36.55 -8.75
N PHE A 669 -5.19 35.28 -9.01
CA PHE A 669 -6.50 34.91 -9.57
C PHE A 669 -7.64 35.21 -8.57
N PRO A 670 -8.88 35.45 -9.06
CA PRO A 670 -10.04 35.63 -8.18
C PRO A 670 -10.28 34.39 -7.29
N VAL A 671 -10.93 34.60 -6.15
CA VAL A 671 -11.31 33.50 -5.24
C VAL A 671 -12.40 32.66 -5.90
N HIS A 672 -12.17 31.35 -6.02
CA HIS A 672 -13.20 30.39 -6.38
C HIS A 672 -13.94 29.93 -5.11
N GLN A 673 -15.27 29.81 -5.16
CA GLN A 673 -16.10 29.48 -4.00
C GLN A 673 -17.05 28.31 -4.29
N GLN A 674 -17.17 27.39 -3.35
CA GLN A 674 -18.07 26.24 -3.37
C GLN A 674 -18.81 26.12 -2.04
N LYS A 675 -20.11 25.87 -2.06
CA LYS A 675 -20.88 25.56 -0.83
C LYS A 675 -20.46 24.19 -0.32
N LEU A 676 -19.86 24.13 0.86
CA LEU A 676 -19.35 22.91 1.47
C LEU A 676 -19.26 23.14 2.99
N MET A 677 -19.94 22.30 3.77
CA MET A 677 -20.06 22.46 5.22
C MET A 677 -18.84 21.91 5.96
N GLY A 678 -18.29 22.70 6.89
CA GLY A 678 -17.18 22.30 7.76
C GLY A 678 -15.95 23.21 7.64
N PHE A 679 -14.79 22.71 8.06
CA PHE A 679 -13.54 23.48 8.11
C PHE A 679 -12.43 22.87 7.25
N VAL A 680 -11.66 23.73 6.58
CA VAL A 680 -10.44 23.29 5.91
C VAL A 680 -9.35 23.01 6.93
N VAL A 681 -8.82 21.79 6.91
CA VAL A 681 -7.72 21.30 7.75
C VAL A 681 -6.47 20.99 6.92
N GLY A 682 -6.66 20.56 5.68
CA GLY A 682 -5.62 20.09 4.78
C GLY A 682 -6.12 20.18 3.35
N VAL A 683 -5.24 20.50 2.40
CA VAL A 683 -5.56 20.51 0.97
C VAL A 683 -4.30 20.15 0.21
N ASP A 684 -4.32 18.93 -0.28
CA ASP A 684 -3.46 18.39 -1.33
C ASP A 684 -4.20 18.44 -2.68
N ALA A 685 -4.73 19.62 -3.03
CA ALA A 685 -5.50 19.82 -4.26
C ALA A 685 -4.71 19.48 -5.52
N TYR A 686 -3.37 19.48 -5.49
CA TYR A 686 -2.59 19.02 -6.64
C TYR A 686 -2.76 17.51 -6.86
N ARG A 687 -2.67 16.68 -5.80
CA ARG A 687 -2.93 15.23 -5.94
C ARG A 687 -4.40 14.91 -6.17
N VAL A 688 -5.32 15.67 -5.56
CA VAL A 688 -6.77 15.42 -5.70
C VAL A 688 -7.32 15.92 -7.05
N ALA A 689 -6.91 17.07 -7.56
CA ALA A 689 -7.31 17.51 -8.90
C ALA A 689 -6.71 16.62 -10.01
N CYS A 690 -5.73 15.76 -9.70
CA CYS A 690 -5.28 14.69 -10.59
C CYS A 690 -6.19 13.43 -10.60
N LEU A 691 -7.32 13.43 -9.88
CA LEU A 691 -8.39 12.44 -9.94
C LEU A 691 -9.57 13.06 -10.71
N GLY A 692 -10.11 12.33 -11.69
CA GLY A 692 -11.23 12.79 -12.54
C GLY A 692 -10.83 13.62 -13.77
N VAL A 693 -9.82 14.50 -13.65
CA VAL A 693 -9.31 15.32 -14.77
C VAL A 693 -8.65 14.44 -15.83
N THR A 694 -9.10 14.55 -17.08
CA THR A 694 -8.63 13.69 -18.18
C THR A 694 -7.22 14.07 -18.65
N ASP A 695 -6.54 13.15 -19.33
CA ASP A 695 -5.24 13.45 -19.95
C ASP A 695 -5.32 14.60 -20.99
N GLY A 696 -6.51 14.83 -21.58
CA GLY A 696 -6.77 15.96 -22.48
C GLY A 696 -6.87 17.31 -21.77
N ASP A 697 -7.45 17.34 -20.58
CA ASP A 697 -7.51 18.53 -19.73
C ASP A 697 -6.13 18.87 -19.17
N TRP A 698 -5.38 17.86 -18.72
CA TRP A 698 -3.97 18.01 -18.36
C TRP A 698 -3.14 18.52 -19.53
N GLY A 699 -3.36 18.02 -20.75
CA GLY A 699 -2.70 18.51 -21.96
C GLY A 699 -3.01 19.98 -22.24
N SER A 700 -4.29 20.36 -22.11
CA SER A 700 -4.75 21.74 -22.29
C SER A 700 -4.11 22.69 -21.27
N LEU A 701 -4.07 22.31 -19.99
CA LEU A 701 -3.36 23.05 -18.94
C LEU A 701 -1.85 23.12 -19.20
N ALA A 702 -1.22 22.01 -19.60
CA ALA A 702 0.20 21.96 -19.87
C ALA A 702 0.60 22.89 -21.03
N HIS A 703 -0.19 22.91 -22.10
CA HIS A 703 0.02 23.80 -23.24
C HIS A 703 -0.23 25.27 -22.89
N ALA A 704 -1.31 25.59 -22.16
CA ALA A 704 -1.59 26.95 -21.73
C ALA A 704 -0.51 27.50 -20.77
N ALA A 705 -0.03 26.67 -19.84
CA ALA A 705 1.09 27.02 -18.96
C ALA A 705 2.40 27.23 -19.74
N LEU A 706 2.65 26.41 -20.78
CA LEU A 706 3.84 26.54 -21.62
C LEU A 706 3.81 27.83 -22.47
N ASP A 707 2.65 28.19 -23.03
CA ASP A 707 2.44 29.47 -23.72
C ASP A 707 2.56 30.68 -22.77
N GLY A 708 2.12 30.51 -21.51
CA GLY A 708 2.29 31.49 -20.44
C GLY A 708 3.71 31.60 -19.88
N LEU A 709 4.66 30.77 -20.35
CA LEU A 709 6.03 30.63 -19.82
C LEU A 709 6.12 30.13 -18.35
N GLU A 710 5.04 29.55 -17.83
CA GLU A 710 4.95 28.97 -16.47
C GLU A 710 5.52 27.55 -16.45
N LEU A 711 6.84 27.44 -16.65
CA LEU A 711 7.57 26.19 -16.88
C LEU A 711 7.34 25.13 -15.78
N ASP A 712 7.24 25.53 -14.52
CA ASP A 712 7.05 24.58 -13.40
C ASP A 712 5.64 23.98 -13.37
N VAL A 713 4.63 24.72 -13.82
CA VAL A 713 3.25 24.21 -13.98
C VAL A 713 3.19 23.29 -15.19
N ALA A 714 3.75 23.71 -16.33
CA ALA A 714 3.84 22.90 -17.55
C ALA A 714 4.57 21.58 -17.30
N LYS A 715 5.73 21.61 -16.63
CA LYS A 715 6.54 20.42 -16.28
C LYS A 715 5.76 19.44 -15.40
N LYS A 716 5.06 19.96 -14.37
CA LYS A 716 4.21 19.13 -13.49
C LYS A 716 3.08 18.45 -14.27
N ALA A 717 2.44 19.16 -15.19
CA ALA A 717 1.38 18.61 -16.04
C ALA A 717 1.91 17.57 -17.05
N PHE A 718 3.01 17.85 -17.78
CA PHE A 718 3.59 16.88 -18.73
C PHE A 718 4.17 15.63 -18.04
N ILE A 719 4.65 15.71 -16.79
CA ILE A 719 5.01 14.53 -15.98
C ILE A 719 3.80 13.62 -15.76
N ARG A 720 2.60 14.21 -15.56
CA ARG A 720 1.36 13.45 -15.32
C ARG A 720 0.88 12.71 -16.58
N ILE A 721 0.87 13.40 -17.72
CA ILE A 721 0.53 12.86 -19.06
C ILE A 721 1.62 11.87 -19.54
N LYS A 722 2.82 11.92 -18.96
CA LYS A 722 4.02 11.20 -19.38
C LYS A 722 4.50 11.60 -20.80
N ASP A 723 4.23 12.84 -21.23
CA ASP A 723 4.77 13.34 -22.50
C ASP A 723 6.23 13.76 -22.33
N LEU A 724 7.11 12.78 -22.52
CA LEU A 724 8.56 12.93 -22.41
C LEU A 724 9.12 14.02 -23.34
N LYS A 725 8.48 14.29 -24.49
CA LYS A 725 9.00 15.25 -25.49
C LYS A 725 8.98 16.68 -24.97
N TYR A 726 7.87 17.06 -24.33
CA TYR A 726 7.76 18.39 -23.73
C TYR A 726 8.56 18.51 -22.41
N LEU A 727 8.79 17.39 -21.72
CA LEU A 727 9.68 17.38 -20.55
C LEU A 727 11.14 17.59 -20.93
N GLU A 728 11.62 16.91 -21.97
CA GLU A 728 12.95 17.12 -22.54
C GLU A 728 13.13 18.58 -22.98
N LEU A 729 12.15 19.13 -23.73
CA LEU A 729 12.13 20.55 -24.12
C LEU A 729 12.20 21.52 -22.92
N ILE A 730 11.38 21.31 -21.88
CA ILE A 730 11.38 22.17 -20.69
C ILE A 730 12.70 22.02 -19.92
N THR A 731 13.28 20.82 -19.82
CA THR A 731 14.57 20.63 -19.14
C THR A 731 15.73 21.27 -19.87
N ASP A 732 15.80 21.12 -21.21
CA ASP A 732 16.83 21.78 -22.02
C ASP A 732 16.66 23.31 -21.94
N PHE A 733 15.44 23.84 -22.00
CA PHE A 733 15.22 25.28 -21.81
C PHE A 733 15.59 25.76 -20.39
N GLN A 734 15.29 24.99 -19.33
CA GLN A 734 15.72 25.30 -17.95
C GLN A 734 17.25 25.22 -17.78
N ASP A 735 17.96 24.46 -18.61
CA ASP A 735 19.43 24.42 -18.66
C ASP A 735 20.01 25.57 -19.52
N ARG A 736 19.35 25.97 -20.62
CA ARG A 736 19.70 27.15 -21.43
C ARG A 736 19.51 28.45 -20.64
N GLN A 737 18.41 28.60 -19.89
CA GLN A 737 18.20 29.73 -18.97
C GLN A 737 19.32 29.82 -17.91
N ARG A 738 19.79 28.68 -17.38
CA ARG A 738 20.93 28.64 -16.45
C ARG A 738 22.28 29.03 -17.09
N LYS A 739 22.38 28.99 -18.42
CA LYS A 739 23.53 29.48 -19.20
C LYS A 739 23.39 30.94 -19.66
N GLY A 740 22.24 31.59 -19.40
CA GLY A 740 21.99 32.99 -19.72
C GLY A 740 21.26 33.25 -21.05
N GLU A 741 20.84 32.20 -21.77
CA GLU A 741 19.96 32.37 -22.94
C GLU A 741 18.51 32.62 -22.48
N THR A 742 17.99 33.84 -22.71
CA THR A 742 16.65 34.25 -22.26
C THR A 742 15.76 34.82 -23.38
N GLU A 743 16.05 34.51 -24.65
CA GLU A 743 15.23 34.96 -25.78
C GLU A 743 13.90 34.17 -25.85
N LYS A 744 12.79 34.85 -25.52
CA LYS A 744 11.43 34.27 -25.52
C LYS A 744 10.97 33.82 -26.91
N ASP A 745 11.40 34.52 -27.97
CA ASP A 745 11.09 34.18 -29.36
C ASP A 745 11.70 32.83 -29.76
N LEU A 746 12.88 32.47 -29.23
CA LEU A 746 13.56 31.20 -29.52
C LEU A 746 12.82 30.01 -28.88
N LEU A 747 12.38 30.13 -27.62
CA LEU A 747 11.53 29.11 -26.99
C LEU A 747 10.20 28.97 -27.75
N THR A 748 9.61 30.09 -28.20
CA THR A 748 8.38 30.04 -29.00
C THR A 748 8.58 29.27 -30.30
N ALA A 749 9.73 29.42 -30.95
CA ALA A 749 10.11 28.63 -32.13
C ALA A 749 10.27 27.13 -31.82
N ASP A 750 10.96 26.79 -30.72
CA ASP A 750 11.11 25.40 -30.25
C ASP A 750 9.73 24.77 -29.94
N ILE A 751 8.83 25.48 -29.24
CA ILE A 751 7.45 25.04 -28.95
C ILE A 751 6.65 24.81 -30.25
N LEU A 752 6.75 25.72 -31.23
CA LEU A 752 6.04 25.58 -32.51
C LEU A 752 6.56 24.39 -33.33
N ALA A 753 7.84 24.07 -33.25
CA ALA A 753 8.40 22.86 -33.84
C ALA A 753 7.83 21.60 -33.17
N HIS A 754 7.79 21.53 -31.83
CA HIS A 754 7.19 20.41 -31.10
C HIS A 754 5.68 20.26 -31.33
N ARG A 755 4.95 21.35 -31.64
CA ARG A 755 3.54 21.37 -32.03
C ARG A 755 3.26 20.99 -33.50
N GLY A 756 4.29 20.70 -34.29
CA GLY A 756 4.14 20.34 -35.71
C GLY A 756 3.98 21.53 -36.67
N LYS A 757 4.11 22.77 -36.19
CA LYS A 757 3.99 23.98 -37.01
C LYS A 757 5.32 24.39 -37.66
N PHE A 758 5.92 23.46 -38.39
CA PHE A 758 7.31 23.57 -38.87
C PHE A 758 7.58 24.80 -39.74
N LYS A 759 6.64 25.22 -40.59
CA LYS A 759 6.79 26.45 -41.41
C LYS A 759 6.80 27.74 -40.57
N GLU A 760 6.05 27.80 -39.47
CA GLU A 760 6.05 28.94 -38.54
C GLU A 760 7.34 28.95 -37.70
N ALA A 761 7.75 27.77 -37.19
CA ALA A 761 9.01 27.61 -36.45
C ALA A 761 10.24 27.98 -37.30
N ALA A 762 10.33 27.51 -38.54
CA ALA A 762 11.43 27.84 -39.46
C ALA A 762 11.56 29.34 -39.75
N ARG A 763 10.43 30.04 -39.91
CA ARG A 763 10.42 31.51 -40.07
C ARG A 763 10.92 32.24 -38.82
N LEU A 764 10.59 31.75 -37.63
CA LEU A 764 11.10 32.31 -36.38
C LEU A 764 12.59 32.01 -36.18
N TYR A 765 13.06 30.79 -36.44
CA TYR A 765 14.49 30.49 -36.44
C TYR A 765 15.27 31.37 -37.43
N GLN A 766 14.74 31.60 -38.64
CA GLN A 766 15.35 32.50 -39.61
C GLN A 766 15.39 33.96 -39.13
N LYS A 767 14.29 34.47 -38.55
CA LYS A 767 14.25 35.81 -37.91
C LYS A 767 15.30 35.96 -36.80
N LEU A 768 15.65 34.86 -36.12
CA LEU A 768 16.65 34.78 -35.06
C LEU A 768 18.07 34.39 -35.56
N GLY A 769 18.29 34.30 -36.87
CA GLY A 769 19.59 33.93 -37.46
C GLY A 769 20.02 32.47 -37.24
N GLN A 770 19.11 31.59 -36.83
CA GLN A 770 19.36 30.18 -36.51
C GLN A 770 18.98 29.24 -37.69
N GLU A 771 19.37 29.59 -38.92
CA GLU A 771 18.95 28.88 -40.14
C GLU A 771 19.36 27.40 -40.16
N GLN A 772 20.53 27.06 -39.60
CA GLN A 772 20.99 25.68 -39.42
C GLN A 772 20.07 24.84 -38.51
N ARG A 773 19.36 25.45 -37.55
CA ARG A 773 18.35 24.73 -36.73
C ARG A 773 17.10 24.40 -37.53
N ALA A 774 16.63 25.36 -38.35
CA ALA A 774 15.51 25.13 -39.26
C ALA A 774 15.83 24.05 -40.31
N LEU A 775 17.04 24.06 -40.87
CA LEU A 775 17.51 23.05 -41.80
C LEU A 775 17.53 21.66 -41.16
N ASN A 776 18.18 21.51 -39.99
CA ASN A 776 18.25 20.23 -39.30
C ASN A 776 16.85 19.71 -38.91
N MET A 777 15.97 20.57 -38.39
CA MET A 777 14.57 20.25 -38.13
C MET A 777 13.89 19.64 -39.36
N TYR A 778 13.98 20.27 -40.54
CA TYR A 778 13.38 19.71 -41.76
C TYR A 778 14.06 18.41 -42.21
N THR A 779 15.39 18.27 -42.12
CA THR A 779 16.06 17.04 -42.54
C THR A 779 15.76 15.85 -41.62
N ASP A 780 15.69 16.09 -40.31
CA ASP A 780 15.49 15.04 -39.31
C ASP A 780 14.03 14.55 -39.33
N LEU A 781 13.10 15.45 -39.64
CA LEU A 781 11.69 15.15 -39.94
C LEU A 781 11.46 14.65 -41.38
N ARG A 782 12.52 14.49 -42.19
CA ARG A 782 12.48 14.00 -43.59
C ARG A 782 11.67 14.87 -44.55
N MET A 783 11.44 16.14 -44.20
CA MET A 783 10.76 17.14 -45.03
C MET A 783 11.72 17.75 -46.06
N PHE A 784 12.36 16.90 -46.86
CA PHE A 784 13.44 17.28 -47.77
C PHE A 784 13.02 18.34 -48.79
N ASP A 785 11.77 18.33 -49.24
CA ASP A 785 11.28 19.30 -50.21
C ASP A 785 11.09 20.69 -49.57
N LEU A 786 10.67 20.75 -48.30
CA LEU A 786 10.65 22.00 -47.52
C LEU A 786 12.06 22.49 -47.15
N ALA A 787 13.00 21.58 -46.89
CA ALA A 787 14.41 21.94 -46.71
C ALA A 787 15.02 22.51 -47.99
N GLN A 788 14.67 21.96 -49.15
CA GLN A 788 15.11 22.45 -50.46
C GLN A 788 14.42 23.78 -50.85
N GLU A 789 13.14 23.96 -50.50
CA GLU A 789 12.42 25.25 -50.60
C GLU A 789 13.07 26.32 -49.71
N PHE A 790 13.49 25.94 -48.49
CA PHE A 790 14.11 26.84 -47.50
C PHE A 790 15.53 27.30 -47.89
N LEU A 791 16.36 26.42 -48.48
CA LEU A 791 17.74 26.75 -48.87
C LEU A 791 17.86 27.75 -50.04
N GLY A 792 16.85 27.84 -50.90
CA GLY A 792 16.92 28.68 -52.10
C GLY A 792 18.04 28.26 -53.08
N SER A 793 18.43 29.17 -53.97
CA SER A 793 19.31 28.89 -55.12
C SER A 793 20.81 29.13 -54.88
N VAL A 794 21.25 29.39 -53.63
CA VAL A 794 22.51 30.11 -53.40
C VAL A 794 23.69 29.23 -52.94
N ASP A 795 23.49 28.15 -52.16
CA ASP A 795 24.61 27.36 -51.62
C ASP A 795 24.73 25.92 -52.14
N SER A 796 25.91 25.61 -52.69
CA SER A 796 26.23 24.30 -53.29
C SER A 796 26.60 23.24 -52.23
N ALA A 797 27.22 23.66 -51.13
CA ALA A 797 27.69 22.75 -50.08
C ALA A 797 26.52 22.14 -49.28
N ASP A 798 25.64 22.99 -48.74
CA ASP A 798 24.47 22.54 -47.97
C ASP A 798 23.48 21.76 -48.84
N ARG A 799 23.37 22.09 -50.14
CA ARG A 799 22.61 21.29 -51.10
C ARG A 799 23.19 19.89 -51.31
N LYS A 800 24.51 19.73 -51.38
CA LYS A 800 25.15 18.40 -51.43
C LYS A 800 24.96 17.63 -50.12
N ALA A 801 25.06 18.29 -48.98
CA ALA A 801 24.77 17.68 -47.67
C ALA A 801 23.31 17.21 -47.55
N LEU A 802 22.36 18.00 -48.08
CA LEU A 802 20.93 17.62 -48.16
C LEU A 802 20.70 16.40 -49.07
N ILE A 803 21.32 16.37 -50.25
CA ILE A 803 21.24 15.24 -51.18
C ILE A 803 21.83 13.98 -50.53
N ARG A 804 22.96 14.09 -49.82
CA ARG A 804 23.57 12.98 -49.05
C ARG A 804 22.63 12.44 -47.98
N LYS A 805 22.05 13.30 -47.12
CA LYS A 805 21.03 12.88 -46.12
C LYS A 805 19.81 12.21 -46.79
N LYS A 806 19.38 12.69 -47.97
CA LYS A 806 18.26 12.11 -48.74
C LYS A 806 18.64 10.76 -49.38
N ALA A 807 19.91 10.55 -49.76
CA ALA A 807 20.46 9.27 -50.22
C ALA A 807 20.60 8.24 -49.08
N ASP A 808 21.09 8.67 -47.90
CA ASP A 808 21.09 7.86 -46.67
C ASP A 808 19.66 7.40 -46.33
N TRP A 809 18.65 8.25 -46.54
CA TRP A 809 17.25 7.89 -46.35
C TRP A 809 16.70 6.89 -47.38
N ALA A 810 16.96 7.10 -48.68
CA ALA A 810 16.48 6.21 -49.74
C ALA A 810 17.06 4.79 -49.60
N HIS A 811 18.32 4.68 -49.16
CA HIS A 811 18.94 3.39 -48.84
C HIS A 811 18.20 2.67 -47.70
N ASN A 812 17.87 3.38 -46.61
CA ASN A 812 17.16 2.84 -45.45
C ASN A 812 15.69 2.44 -45.71
N ILE A 813 15.08 2.89 -46.81
CA ILE A 813 13.72 2.47 -47.22
C ILE A 813 13.75 1.33 -48.25
N ASN A 814 14.94 0.81 -48.58
CA ASN A 814 15.13 -0.21 -49.59
C ASN A 814 14.70 0.26 -51.00
N GLU A 815 14.98 1.54 -51.31
CA GLU A 815 15.05 2.06 -52.68
C GLU A 815 16.53 2.25 -53.10
N PRO A 816 17.33 1.17 -53.19
CA PRO A 816 18.78 1.28 -53.34
C PRO A 816 19.21 1.97 -54.64
N ARG A 817 18.36 1.98 -55.69
CA ARG A 817 18.72 2.54 -57.00
C ARG A 817 18.69 4.06 -56.98
N ALA A 818 17.62 4.63 -56.45
CA ALA A 818 17.53 6.05 -56.17
C ALA A 818 18.65 6.47 -55.20
N ALA A 819 18.89 5.70 -54.14
CA ALA A 819 19.99 5.96 -53.21
C ALA A 819 21.36 6.03 -53.90
N ALA A 820 21.71 5.03 -54.71
CA ALA A 820 22.97 4.97 -55.44
C ALA A 820 23.15 6.14 -56.42
N GLU A 821 22.13 6.44 -57.23
CA GLU A 821 22.14 7.58 -58.16
C GLU A 821 22.29 8.92 -57.39
N MET A 822 21.67 9.04 -56.22
CA MET A 822 21.77 10.22 -55.37
C MET A 822 23.14 10.35 -54.69
N TYR A 823 23.75 9.27 -54.20
CA TYR A 823 25.13 9.30 -53.70
C TYR A 823 26.13 9.67 -54.80
N LEU A 824 25.96 9.15 -56.03
CA LEU A 824 26.76 9.57 -57.19
C LEU A 824 26.60 11.06 -57.47
N SER A 825 25.38 11.61 -57.37
CA SER A 825 25.14 13.06 -57.53
C SER A 825 25.71 13.92 -56.40
N ALA A 826 25.85 13.37 -55.18
CA ALA A 826 26.50 14.01 -54.04
C ALA A 826 28.03 13.98 -54.12
N GLY A 827 28.60 13.03 -54.88
CA GLY A 827 30.04 12.76 -54.98
C GLY A 827 30.55 11.62 -54.10
N ASP A 828 29.67 10.93 -53.37
CA ASP A 828 30.00 9.80 -52.49
C ASP A 828 30.08 8.48 -53.27
N THR A 829 31.05 8.38 -54.20
CA THR A 829 31.23 7.24 -55.10
C THR A 829 31.36 5.90 -54.38
N VAL A 830 32.12 5.86 -53.27
CA VAL A 830 32.36 4.63 -52.49
C VAL A 830 31.07 4.03 -51.94
N LYS A 831 30.17 4.85 -51.38
CA LYS A 831 28.87 4.39 -50.87
C LYS A 831 27.97 3.86 -52.00
N ALA A 832 27.97 4.54 -53.14
CA ALA A 832 27.21 4.08 -54.31
C ALA A 832 27.70 2.71 -54.80
N ILE A 833 29.02 2.48 -54.86
CA ILE A 833 29.61 1.21 -55.30
C ILE A 833 29.18 0.03 -54.44
N GLU A 834 29.15 0.18 -53.10
CA GLU A 834 28.67 -0.89 -52.22
C GLU A 834 27.21 -1.24 -52.50
N ILE A 835 26.33 -0.23 -52.56
CA ILE A 835 24.88 -0.42 -52.79
C ILE A 835 24.61 -1.06 -54.17
N ILE A 836 25.30 -0.61 -55.21
CA ILE A 836 25.18 -1.16 -56.57
C ILE A 836 25.69 -2.62 -56.62
N GLY A 837 26.78 -2.91 -55.90
CA GLY A 837 27.39 -4.23 -55.80
C GLY A 837 26.52 -5.25 -55.05
N GLU A 838 25.99 -4.88 -53.89
CA GLU A 838 25.09 -5.72 -53.09
C GLU A 838 23.79 -6.07 -53.81
N ASN A 839 23.27 -5.16 -54.64
CA ASN A 839 22.05 -5.37 -55.44
C ASN A 839 22.31 -6.02 -56.81
N GLY A 840 23.57 -6.33 -57.14
CA GLY A 840 23.93 -7.07 -58.34
C GLY A 840 23.78 -6.34 -59.67
N TRP A 841 23.76 -5.01 -59.69
CA TRP A 841 23.58 -4.24 -60.94
C TRP A 841 24.89 -4.12 -61.74
N VAL A 842 25.26 -5.21 -62.40
CA VAL A 842 26.50 -5.35 -63.17
C VAL A 842 26.74 -4.18 -64.13
N ASP A 843 25.72 -3.78 -64.91
CA ASP A 843 25.88 -2.70 -65.90
C ASP A 843 26.25 -1.36 -65.25
N MET A 844 25.53 -0.96 -64.20
CA MET A 844 25.77 0.28 -63.47
C MET A 844 27.12 0.23 -62.72
N LEU A 845 27.52 -0.95 -62.23
CA LEU A 845 28.80 -1.18 -61.56
C LEU A 845 29.99 -1.09 -62.53
N VAL A 846 29.85 -1.64 -63.74
CA VAL A 846 30.85 -1.53 -64.82
C VAL A 846 30.95 -0.09 -65.32
N ASP A 847 29.83 0.62 -65.47
CA ASP A 847 29.82 2.03 -65.85
C ASP A 847 30.54 2.92 -64.82
N VAL A 848 30.31 2.70 -63.53
CA VAL A 848 31.05 3.38 -62.46
C VAL A 848 32.54 2.99 -62.51
N GLY A 849 32.88 1.70 -62.61
CA GLY A 849 34.25 1.21 -62.73
C GLY A 849 35.02 1.68 -63.98
N ARG A 850 34.31 2.14 -65.02
CA ARG A 850 34.90 2.76 -66.20
C ARG A 850 35.07 4.27 -66.07
N ARG A 851 34.27 4.94 -65.24
CA ARG A 851 34.38 6.38 -64.92
C ARG A 851 35.40 6.69 -63.82
N LEU A 852 35.76 5.71 -62.99
CA LEU A 852 36.81 5.86 -61.96
C LEU A 852 38.21 5.93 -62.58
N ASP A 853 39.01 6.88 -62.08
CA ASP A 853 40.41 7.03 -62.46
C ASP A 853 41.31 6.00 -61.77
N LYS A 854 42.50 5.75 -62.35
CA LYS A 854 43.52 4.85 -61.75
C LYS A 854 44.00 5.28 -60.36
N ALA A 855 43.75 6.53 -59.96
CA ALA A 855 44.04 7.04 -58.62
C ALA A 855 43.07 6.49 -57.57
N ASP A 856 41.81 6.22 -57.92
CA ASP A 856 40.75 5.75 -57.02
C ASP A 856 40.85 4.24 -56.77
N ARG A 857 42.01 3.80 -56.26
CA ARG A 857 42.33 2.40 -56.00
C ARG A 857 41.29 1.69 -55.13
N ASP A 858 40.75 2.36 -54.11
CA ASP A 858 39.74 1.80 -53.22
C ASP A 858 38.39 1.56 -53.95
N GLY A 859 37.93 2.54 -54.74
CA GLY A 859 36.72 2.40 -55.55
C GLY A 859 36.84 1.28 -56.59
N LEU A 860 37.93 1.26 -57.35
CA LEU A 860 38.20 0.21 -58.34
C LEU A 860 38.31 -1.19 -57.69
N MET A 861 38.91 -1.31 -56.50
CA MET A 861 39.04 -2.59 -55.79
C MET A 861 37.68 -3.11 -55.30
N ARG A 862 36.80 -2.24 -54.81
CA ARG A 862 35.43 -2.60 -54.40
C ARG A 862 34.58 -3.03 -55.60
N VAL A 863 34.65 -2.29 -56.70
CA VAL A 863 34.01 -2.67 -57.98
C VAL A 863 34.49 -4.06 -58.43
N ALA A 864 35.81 -4.30 -58.44
CA ALA A 864 36.38 -5.58 -58.84
C ALA A 864 35.91 -6.75 -57.95
N ARG A 865 35.86 -6.54 -56.62
CA ARG A 865 35.40 -7.53 -55.64
C ARG A 865 33.91 -7.87 -55.78
N HIS A 866 33.06 -6.88 -56.03
CA HIS A 866 31.63 -7.13 -56.26
C HIS A 866 31.38 -7.82 -57.60
N LEU A 867 32.07 -7.43 -58.68
CA LEU A 867 31.99 -8.14 -59.97
C LEU A 867 32.45 -9.60 -59.87
N ALA A 868 33.45 -9.90 -59.04
CA ALA A 868 33.90 -11.26 -58.76
C ALA A 868 32.79 -12.09 -58.08
N ARG A 869 32.19 -11.58 -57.00
CA ARG A 869 31.07 -12.25 -56.29
C ARG A 869 29.86 -12.51 -57.17
N LEU A 870 29.58 -11.62 -58.12
CA LEU A 870 28.46 -11.73 -59.07
C LEU A 870 28.73 -12.71 -60.23
N GLY A 871 29.83 -13.48 -60.17
CA GLY A 871 30.15 -14.49 -61.17
C GLY A 871 30.57 -13.90 -62.53
N GLN A 872 31.13 -12.68 -62.55
CA GLN A 872 31.56 -11.98 -63.76
C GLN A 872 33.10 -11.82 -63.82
N PRO A 873 33.86 -12.94 -63.92
CA PRO A 873 35.33 -12.91 -63.79
C PRO A 873 36.02 -12.09 -64.89
N GLY A 874 35.43 -12.00 -66.09
CA GLY A 874 35.97 -11.17 -67.18
C GLY A 874 36.04 -9.68 -66.83
N TYR A 875 34.93 -9.12 -66.32
CA TYR A 875 34.87 -7.70 -65.93
C TYR A 875 35.66 -7.43 -64.63
N ALA A 876 35.64 -8.35 -63.66
CA ALA A 876 36.48 -8.25 -62.48
C ALA A 876 37.99 -8.22 -62.83
N THR A 877 38.41 -9.05 -63.78
CA THR A 877 39.79 -9.06 -64.30
C THR A 877 40.15 -7.76 -65.02
N GLU A 878 39.21 -7.12 -65.75
CA GLU A 878 39.42 -5.78 -66.35
C GLU A 878 39.79 -4.76 -65.24
N MET A 879 39.09 -4.80 -64.10
CA MET A 879 39.31 -3.87 -62.98
C MET A 879 40.57 -4.17 -62.18
N TYR A 880 40.85 -5.45 -61.84
CA TYR A 880 42.11 -5.83 -61.18
C TYR A 880 43.34 -5.55 -62.06
N ARG A 881 43.22 -5.68 -63.39
CA ARG A 881 44.29 -5.30 -64.33
C ARG A 881 44.50 -3.78 -64.42
N LYS A 882 43.46 -2.96 -64.22
CA LYS A 882 43.61 -1.50 -64.05
C LYS A 882 44.36 -1.14 -62.75
N LEU A 883 44.20 -1.95 -61.69
CA LEU A 883 44.87 -1.78 -60.40
C LEU A 883 46.34 -2.27 -60.40
N GLY A 884 46.63 -3.30 -61.20
CA GLY A 884 47.91 -4.01 -61.20
C GLY A 884 48.01 -5.07 -60.09
N ASP A 885 46.88 -5.71 -59.74
CA ASP A 885 46.80 -6.73 -58.69
C ASP A 885 46.65 -8.14 -59.31
N ASP A 886 47.78 -8.71 -59.73
CA ASP A 886 47.84 -10.04 -60.35
C ASP A 886 47.51 -11.17 -59.36
N ARG A 887 47.72 -10.95 -58.05
CA ARG A 887 47.37 -11.92 -56.99
C ARG A 887 45.87 -12.14 -56.89
N SER A 888 45.09 -11.05 -56.91
CA SER A 888 43.62 -11.14 -56.92
C SER A 888 43.07 -11.76 -58.21
N ILE A 889 43.77 -11.60 -59.35
CA ILE A 889 43.42 -12.28 -60.61
C ILE A 889 43.65 -13.79 -60.51
N VAL A 890 44.76 -14.25 -59.92
CA VAL A 890 45.02 -15.69 -59.71
C VAL A 890 43.93 -16.31 -58.83
N LEU A 891 43.59 -15.68 -57.70
CA LEU A 891 42.54 -16.16 -56.80
C LEU A 891 41.16 -16.23 -57.50
N LEU A 892 40.83 -15.23 -58.33
CA LEU A 892 39.59 -15.20 -59.11
C LEU A 892 39.46 -16.37 -60.09
N TYR A 893 40.55 -16.75 -60.79
CA TYR A 893 40.54 -17.91 -61.69
C TYR A 893 40.45 -19.24 -60.94
N VAL A 894 41.05 -19.33 -59.74
CA VAL A 894 40.94 -20.49 -58.85
C VAL A 894 39.50 -20.65 -58.34
N GLU A 895 38.85 -19.57 -57.89
CA GLU A 895 37.44 -19.57 -57.48
C GLU A 895 36.50 -19.95 -58.64
N ALA A 896 36.77 -19.43 -59.84
CA ALA A 896 36.04 -19.78 -61.06
C ALA A 896 36.33 -21.20 -61.58
N ARG A 897 37.24 -21.96 -60.94
CA ARG A 897 37.73 -23.30 -61.35
C ARG A 897 38.31 -23.32 -62.78
N ASP A 898 38.77 -22.19 -63.31
CA ASP A 898 39.45 -22.11 -64.61
C ASP A 898 40.95 -22.35 -64.44
N TRP A 899 41.27 -23.61 -64.15
CA TRP A 899 42.62 -24.06 -63.81
C TRP A 899 43.65 -23.75 -64.91
N ARG A 900 43.23 -23.63 -66.18
CA ARG A 900 44.15 -23.36 -67.29
C ARG A 900 44.80 -21.98 -67.16
N GLU A 901 44.00 -20.94 -66.90
CA GLU A 901 44.53 -19.59 -66.73
C GLU A 901 45.13 -19.37 -65.33
N ALA A 902 44.62 -20.06 -64.30
CA ALA A 902 45.25 -20.07 -62.99
C ALA A 902 46.70 -20.61 -63.04
N PHE A 903 46.94 -21.73 -63.74
CA PHE A 903 48.30 -22.24 -63.97
C PHE A 903 49.11 -21.33 -64.91
N SER A 904 48.51 -20.76 -65.96
CA SER A 904 49.19 -19.82 -66.89
C SER A 904 49.75 -18.58 -66.19
N LEU A 905 49.13 -18.16 -65.08
CA LEU A 905 49.60 -17.07 -64.21
C LEU A 905 50.55 -17.56 -63.11
N ALA A 906 50.30 -18.71 -62.48
CA ALA A 906 51.19 -19.28 -61.46
C ALA A 906 52.57 -19.71 -61.99
N ASP A 907 52.69 -20.01 -63.29
CA ASP A 907 53.98 -20.25 -63.93
C ASP A 907 54.72 -18.95 -64.31
N LYS A 908 54.00 -17.84 -64.50
CA LYS A 908 54.60 -16.50 -64.67
C LYS A 908 55.01 -15.87 -63.34
N HIS A 909 54.29 -16.17 -62.27
CA HIS A 909 54.48 -15.64 -60.91
C HIS A 909 54.60 -16.79 -59.89
N PRO A 910 55.82 -17.33 -59.68
CA PRO A 910 56.05 -18.49 -58.80
C PRO A 910 55.58 -18.30 -57.36
N GLU A 911 55.49 -17.05 -56.90
CA GLU A 911 54.98 -16.62 -55.59
C GLU A 911 53.51 -16.94 -55.31
N TYR A 912 52.70 -17.26 -56.35
CA TYR A 912 51.29 -17.62 -56.19
C TYR A 912 50.99 -19.10 -56.41
N ARG A 913 52.02 -19.95 -56.56
CA ARG A 913 51.84 -21.39 -56.81
C ARG A 913 51.01 -22.08 -55.72
N ASP A 914 51.32 -21.83 -54.45
CA ASP A 914 50.62 -22.45 -53.32
C ASP A 914 49.11 -22.14 -53.31
N LEU A 915 48.74 -20.94 -53.78
CA LEU A 915 47.33 -20.51 -53.89
C LEU A 915 46.54 -21.24 -54.99
N VAL A 916 47.22 -21.85 -55.97
CA VAL A 916 46.59 -22.63 -57.06
C VAL A 916 46.64 -24.12 -56.79
N TYR A 917 47.79 -24.64 -56.36
CA TYR A 917 47.98 -26.09 -56.18
C TYR A 917 47.15 -26.67 -55.02
N ILE A 918 46.97 -25.95 -53.91
CA ILE A 918 46.20 -26.47 -52.76
C ILE A 918 44.69 -26.59 -53.09
N PRO A 919 44.01 -25.56 -53.62
CA PRO A 919 42.59 -25.70 -54.01
C PRO A 919 42.39 -26.68 -55.18
N TYR A 920 43.35 -26.80 -56.09
CA TYR A 920 43.31 -27.81 -57.15
C TYR A 920 43.38 -29.24 -56.60
N ALA A 921 44.22 -29.49 -55.58
CA ALA A 921 44.27 -30.78 -54.90
C ALA A 921 42.96 -31.11 -54.18
N GLN A 922 42.32 -30.13 -53.55
CA GLN A 922 40.99 -30.29 -52.94
C GLN A 922 39.93 -30.62 -53.99
N TRP A 923 39.89 -29.89 -55.11
CA TRP A 923 38.99 -30.16 -56.22
C TRP A 923 39.19 -31.56 -56.83
N LEU A 924 40.45 -32.04 -56.95
CA LEU A 924 40.72 -33.41 -57.37
C LEU A 924 40.18 -34.45 -56.37
N ALA A 925 40.27 -34.18 -55.06
CA ALA A 925 39.72 -35.06 -54.03
C ALA A 925 38.18 -35.07 -54.01
N GLU A 926 37.52 -33.92 -54.21
CA GLU A 926 36.05 -33.82 -54.35
C GLU A 926 35.48 -34.65 -55.53
N ASN A 927 36.30 -34.91 -56.56
CA ASN A 927 35.91 -35.67 -57.76
C ASN A 927 36.47 -37.12 -57.73
N ASP A 928 36.65 -37.70 -56.54
CA ASP A 928 37.16 -39.05 -56.28
C ASP A 928 38.58 -39.37 -56.81
N LYS A 929 39.34 -38.36 -57.26
CA LYS A 929 40.71 -38.53 -57.80
C LYS A 929 41.79 -38.46 -56.72
N PHE A 930 41.59 -39.19 -55.63
CA PHE A 930 42.44 -39.14 -54.43
C PHE A 930 43.94 -39.35 -54.70
N VAL A 931 44.32 -40.22 -55.65
CA VAL A 931 45.73 -40.49 -55.98
C VAL A 931 46.39 -39.32 -56.72
N GLU A 932 45.63 -38.56 -57.51
CA GLU A 932 46.13 -37.35 -58.17
C GLU A 932 46.18 -36.18 -57.17
N ALA A 933 45.14 -36.02 -56.35
CA ALA A 933 45.10 -35.05 -55.25
C ALA A 933 46.30 -35.21 -54.30
N GLN A 934 46.63 -36.44 -53.90
CA GLN A 934 47.75 -36.74 -53.01
C GLN A 934 49.12 -36.39 -53.62
N LYS A 935 49.28 -36.52 -54.95
CA LYS A 935 50.50 -36.08 -55.65
C LYS A 935 50.66 -34.56 -55.65
N VAL A 936 49.55 -33.82 -55.79
CA VAL A 936 49.56 -32.35 -55.78
C VAL A 936 49.77 -31.80 -54.36
N LEU A 937 49.14 -32.40 -53.34
CA LEU A 937 49.34 -32.05 -51.93
C LEU A 937 50.73 -32.46 -51.39
N GLY A 938 51.33 -33.53 -51.93
CA GLY A 938 52.69 -33.95 -51.58
C GLY A 938 53.78 -32.93 -51.91
N SER A 939 53.50 -31.95 -52.78
CA SER A 939 54.39 -30.84 -53.11
C SER A 939 54.30 -29.63 -52.18
N GLY A 940 53.35 -29.58 -51.23
CA GLY A 940 53.19 -28.44 -50.32
C GLY A 940 52.50 -28.81 -49.01
N GLN A 941 53.27 -28.88 -47.91
CA GLN A 941 52.74 -29.13 -46.56
C GLN A 941 53.27 -28.10 -45.55
N SER A 942 52.35 -27.40 -44.85
CA SER A 942 52.51 -27.05 -43.43
C SER A 942 51.19 -26.64 -42.75
N GLU A 943 50.79 -27.44 -41.76
CA GLU A 943 50.12 -27.13 -40.46
C GLU A 943 48.77 -26.36 -40.36
N ARG A 944 48.12 -26.49 -39.19
CA ARG A 944 46.67 -26.29 -38.89
C ARG A 944 46.36 -24.99 -38.11
N TYR A 945 45.08 -24.62 -37.99
CA TYR A 945 44.35 -24.42 -36.69
C TYR A 945 42.82 -24.26 -36.87
N ASP A 946 42.06 -24.54 -35.80
CA ASP A 946 40.57 -24.64 -35.69
C ASP A 946 39.82 -23.28 -35.67
N GLU A 947 38.48 -23.13 -35.79
CA GLU A 947 37.31 -24.02 -35.60
C GLU A 947 36.25 -23.87 -36.72
N PRO A 948 35.46 -24.92 -37.00
CA PRO A 948 34.00 -24.79 -36.83
C PRO A 948 33.32 -26.02 -36.19
N PHE A 949 32.07 -25.85 -35.75
CA PHE A 949 31.13 -26.85 -35.19
C PHE A 949 31.38 -27.35 -33.75
N THR A 950 30.83 -26.65 -32.76
CA THR A 950 30.59 -27.23 -31.41
C THR A 950 29.30 -28.06 -31.41
N SER A 951 29.39 -29.34 -31.00
CA SER A 951 28.33 -30.34 -31.17
C SER A 951 27.29 -30.46 -30.03
N TYR A 952 27.22 -29.49 -29.10
CA TYR A 952 26.36 -29.56 -27.91
C TYR A 952 25.45 -28.34 -27.75
N MET A 953 24.22 -28.59 -27.28
CA MET A 953 23.20 -27.57 -27.00
C MET A 953 23.60 -26.66 -25.82
N PRO A 954 23.21 -25.37 -25.81
CA PRO A 954 23.50 -24.43 -24.71
C PRO A 954 23.04 -24.90 -23.33
N GLU A 955 21.88 -25.57 -23.27
CA GLU A 955 21.24 -26.10 -22.06
C GLU A 955 22.05 -27.25 -21.46
N ALA A 956 22.55 -28.16 -22.30
CA ALA A 956 23.45 -29.23 -21.87
C ALA A 956 24.75 -28.65 -21.28
N LEU A 957 25.34 -27.64 -21.93
CA LEU A 957 26.54 -26.96 -21.40
C LEU A 957 26.27 -26.23 -20.07
N PHE A 958 25.08 -25.68 -19.88
CA PHE A 958 24.63 -25.09 -18.61
C PHE A 958 24.51 -26.16 -17.51
N ASN A 959 23.84 -27.28 -17.79
CA ASN A 959 23.66 -28.38 -16.83
C ASN A 959 24.99 -29.07 -16.46
N ILE A 960 25.85 -29.36 -17.45
CA ILE A 960 27.19 -29.92 -17.25
C ILE A 960 28.02 -29.01 -16.33
N SER A 961 28.07 -27.71 -16.62
CA SER A 961 28.88 -26.77 -15.83
C SER A 961 28.32 -26.53 -14.43
N ARG A 962 26.99 -26.61 -14.24
CA ARG A 962 26.34 -26.61 -12.92
C ARG A 962 26.69 -27.87 -12.10
N TYR A 963 26.54 -29.06 -12.68
CA TYR A 963 26.88 -30.34 -12.05
C TYR A 963 28.35 -30.35 -11.59
N LEU A 964 29.26 -30.00 -12.51
CA LEU A 964 30.69 -29.88 -12.21
C LEU A 964 30.96 -28.86 -11.10
N MET A 965 30.34 -27.67 -11.11
CA MET A 965 30.58 -26.68 -10.06
C MET A 965 30.18 -27.17 -8.66
N ASN A 966 29.13 -27.99 -8.55
CA ASN A 966 28.72 -28.59 -7.28
C ASN A 966 29.67 -29.71 -6.80
N GLU A 967 30.10 -30.62 -7.69
CA GLU A 967 31.09 -31.67 -7.35
C GLU A 967 32.47 -31.08 -7.02
N LEU A 968 32.92 -30.09 -7.81
CA LEU A 968 34.24 -29.46 -7.69
C LEU A 968 34.44 -28.63 -6.40
N ARG A 969 33.41 -28.51 -5.54
CA ARG A 969 33.56 -27.88 -4.22
C ARG A 969 34.40 -28.75 -3.28
N ASN A 970 34.27 -30.08 -3.40
CA ASN A 970 34.91 -31.04 -2.50
C ASN A 970 36.14 -31.72 -3.14
N LEU A 971 36.24 -31.70 -4.48
CA LEU A 971 37.29 -32.36 -5.25
C LEU A 971 37.90 -31.40 -6.29
N GLN A 972 39.24 -31.24 -6.28
CA GLN A 972 39.95 -30.49 -7.32
C GLN A 972 40.79 -31.43 -8.20
N PRO A 973 40.25 -31.91 -9.35
CA PRO A 973 40.98 -32.75 -10.28
C PRO A 973 42.08 -31.96 -11.00
N LYS A 974 43.28 -32.53 -11.07
CA LYS A 974 44.45 -31.90 -11.70
C LYS A 974 44.20 -31.68 -13.19
N GLY A 975 44.43 -30.46 -13.67
CA GLY A 975 44.31 -30.08 -15.09
C GLY A 975 42.98 -29.44 -15.49
N VAL A 976 41.93 -29.48 -14.65
CA VAL A 976 40.67 -28.79 -14.93
C VAL A 976 40.71 -27.36 -14.38
N SER A 977 40.56 -26.37 -15.26
CA SER A 977 40.50 -24.97 -14.84
C SER A 977 39.14 -24.61 -14.26
N GLN A 978 39.08 -24.32 -12.96
CA GLN A 978 37.88 -23.83 -12.30
C GLN A 978 37.34 -22.54 -12.95
N PHE A 979 38.23 -21.68 -13.45
CA PHE A 979 37.84 -20.48 -14.21
C PHE A 979 37.08 -20.84 -15.50
N ALA A 980 37.50 -21.88 -16.23
CA ALA A 980 36.84 -22.27 -17.47
C ALA A 980 35.41 -22.77 -17.23
N VAL A 981 35.19 -23.55 -16.16
CA VAL A 981 33.85 -24.05 -15.76
C VAL A 981 32.94 -22.91 -15.31
N LEU A 982 33.45 -21.95 -14.54
CA LEU A 982 32.66 -20.78 -14.12
C LEU A 982 32.39 -19.83 -15.31
N TYR A 983 33.32 -19.69 -16.25
CA TYR A 983 33.14 -18.89 -17.46
C TYR A 983 32.05 -19.48 -18.38
N THR A 984 32.05 -20.80 -18.63
CA THR A 984 30.99 -21.44 -19.42
C THR A 984 29.64 -21.35 -18.72
N LEU A 985 29.59 -21.59 -17.40
CA LEU A 985 28.36 -21.43 -16.62
C LEU A 985 27.82 -19.99 -16.68
N ALA A 986 28.65 -18.97 -16.46
CA ALA A 986 28.25 -17.56 -16.53
C ALA A 986 27.77 -17.17 -17.95
N LYS A 987 28.44 -17.67 -19.00
CA LYS A 987 28.06 -17.41 -20.39
C LYS A 987 26.68 -17.99 -20.71
N GLN A 988 26.42 -19.26 -20.36
CA GLN A 988 25.12 -19.89 -20.67
C GLN A 988 24.00 -19.40 -19.73
N ALA A 989 24.28 -19.20 -18.44
CA ALA A 989 23.33 -18.62 -17.49
C ALA A 989 22.83 -17.24 -17.93
N LYS A 990 23.71 -16.41 -18.50
CA LYS A 990 23.37 -15.09 -19.07
C LYS A 990 22.46 -15.21 -20.30
N THR A 991 22.69 -16.21 -21.17
CA THR A 991 21.86 -16.48 -22.35
C THR A 991 20.47 -16.99 -21.98
N LEU A 992 20.39 -17.91 -21.00
CA LEU A 992 19.14 -18.53 -20.54
C LEU A 992 18.33 -17.65 -19.56
N GLY A 993 18.86 -16.52 -19.11
CA GLY A 993 18.15 -15.58 -18.23
C GLY A 993 18.28 -15.83 -16.72
N ALA A 994 19.17 -16.72 -16.28
CA ALA A 994 19.51 -16.94 -14.87
C ALA A 994 20.42 -15.81 -14.33
N TYR A 995 19.87 -14.60 -14.20
CA TYR A 995 20.65 -13.39 -13.88
C TYR A 995 21.20 -13.36 -12.45
N LYS A 996 20.50 -13.95 -11.47
CA LYS A 996 20.96 -14.01 -10.06
C LYS A 996 22.11 -15.01 -9.93
N LEU A 997 22.01 -16.19 -10.55
CA LEU A 997 23.13 -17.13 -10.69
C LEU A 997 24.32 -16.45 -11.39
N THR A 998 24.08 -15.76 -12.51
CA THR A 998 25.15 -15.12 -13.29
C THR A 998 25.96 -14.11 -12.46
N ARG A 999 25.30 -13.30 -11.61
CA ARG A 999 26.02 -12.40 -10.67
C ARG A 999 26.89 -13.18 -9.69
N GLN A 1000 26.31 -14.17 -9.02
CA GLN A 1000 27.00 -14.97 -8.01
C GLN A 1000 28.23 -15.70 -8.58
N VAL A 1001 28.15 -16.17 -9.83
CA VAL A 1001 29.28 -16.78 -10.55
C VAL A 1001 30.33 -15.74 -10.93
N LEU A 1002 29.95 -14.59 -11.49
CA LEU A 1002 30.89 -13.52 -11.86
C LEU A 1002 31.63 -12.93 -10.65
N ASP A 1003 30.94 -12.72 -9.52
CA ASP A 1003 31.55 -12.28 -8.26
C ASP A 1003 32.57 -13.33 -7.74
N LYS A 1004 32.25 -14.64 -7.88
CA LYS A 1004 33.20 -15.73 -7.61
C LYS A 1004 34.40 -15.72 -8.56
N MET A 1005 34.20 -15.42 -9.83
CA MET A 1005 35.29 -15.33 -10.82
C MET A 1005 36.27 -14.19 -10.52
N GLN A 1006 35.80 -13.09 -9.91
CA GLN A 1006 36.68 -12.00 -9.46
C GLN A 1006 37.60 -12.39 -8.29
N SER A 1007 37.26 -13.43 -7.52
CA SER A 1007 38.18 -14.01 -6.52
C SER A 1007 39.23 -14.97 -7.10
N LEU A 1008 39.17 -15.28 -8.40
CA LEU A 1008 40.10 -16.15 -9.10
C LEU A 1008 41.03 -15.35 -10.02
N ARG A 1009 42.16 -15.94 -10.39
CA ARG A 1009 43.11 -15.31 -11.34
C ARG A 1009 42.59 -15.45 -12.77
N VAL A 1010 41.91 -14.42 -13.26
CA VAL A 1010 41.38 -14.32 -14.62
C VAL A 1010 42.53 -14.18 -15.66
N PRO A 1011 42.53 -14.93 -16.78
CA PRO A 1011 43.50 -14.72 -17.85
C PRO A 1011 43.23 -13.40 -18.62
N PRO A 1012 44.25 -12.64 -19.03
CA PRO A 1012 44.06 -11.29 -19.62
C PRO A 1012 43.10 -11.24 -20.82
N ARG A 1013 43.06 -12.29 -21.64
CA ARG A 1013 42.18 -12.41 -22.81
C ARG A 1013 40.68 -12.43 -22.47
N PHE A 1014 40.31 -12.75 -21.23
CA PHE A 1014 38.91 -12.84 -20.78
C PHE A 1014 38.53 -11.76 -19.77
N GLN A 1015 39.48 -10.93 -19.32
CA GLN A 1015 39.26 -9.88 -18.32
C GLN A 1015 38.16 -8.90 -18.75
N GLU A 1016 38.28 -8.34 -19.96
CA GLU A 1016 37.32 -7.39 -20.53
C GLU A 1016 35.89 -7.96 -20.60
N TYR A 1017 35.74 -9.22 -21.02
CA TYR A 1017 34.43 -9.88 -21.07
C TYR A 1017 33.80 -10.06 -19.68
N VAL A 1018 34.61 -10.42 -18.67
CA VAL A 1018 34.15 -10.60 -17.28
C VAL A 1018 33.73 -9.26 -16.67
N ASP A 1019 34.52 -8.21 -16.87
CA ASP A 1019 34.22 -6.87 -16.34
C ASP A 1019 32.99 -6.26 -17.01
N LEU A 1020 32.90 -6.32 -18.35
CA LEU A 1020 31.69 -5.90 -19.09
C LEU A 1020 30.46 -6.70 -18.67
N SER A 1021 30.58 -8.02 -18.52
CA SER A 1021 29.43 -8.85 -18.10
C SER A 1021 29.00 -8.57 -16.66
N SER A 1022 29.92 -8.29 -15.75
CA SER A 1022 29.60 -7.88 -14.37
C SER A 1022 28.82 -6.56 -14.35
N LEU A 1023 29.21 -5.58 -15.18
CA LEU A 1023 28.47 -4.32 -15.35
C LEU A 1023 27.09 -4.52 -15.98
N MET A 1024 27.01 -5.25 -17.11
CA MET A 1024 25.73 -5.49 -17.82
C MET A 1024 24.69 -6.20 -16.95
N VAL A 1025 25.11 -7.22 -16.18
CA VAL A 1025 24.17 -8.04 -15.40
C VAL A 1025 23.62 -7.26 -14.19
N ARG A 1026 24.28 -6.19 -13.72
CA ARG A 1026 23.73 -5.29 -12.68
C ARG A 1026 22.46 -4.54 -13.12
N ALA A 1027 22.25 -4.35 -14.42
CA ALA A 1027 21.04 -3.71 -14.97
C ALA A 1027 19.84 -4.66 -15.13
N LYS A 1028 20.01 -5.96 -14.87
CA LYS A 1028 18.95 -6.99 -14.94
C LYS A 1028 18.28 -7.20 -13.57
N PRO A 1029 17.12 -7.87 -13.47
CA PRO A 1029 16.53 -8.17 -12.16
C PRO A 1029 17.38 -9.17 -11.34
N TYR A 1030 17.17 -9.21 -10.01
CA TYR A 1030 17.88 -10.13 -9.10
C TYR A 1030 17.05 -11.38 -8.76
N HIS A 1031 16.51 -12.02 -9.79
CA HIS A 1031 15.92 -13.36 -9.73
C HIS A 1031 16.41 -14.17 -10.92
N ASP A 1032 16.26 -15.49 -10.84
CA ASP A 1032 16.43 -16.40 -11.97
C ASP A 1032 15.03 -16.68 -12.57
N GLY A 1033 14.96 -17.33 -13.74
CA GLY A 1033 13.69 -17.83 -14.28
C GLY A 1033 13.22 -19.07 -13.51
N GLU A 1034 11.91 -19.20 -13.29
CA GLU A 1034 11.32 -20.32 -12.52
C GLU A 1034 11.51 -21.66 -13.24
N ASP A 1035 11.39 -21.67 -14.57
CA ASP A 1035 11.59 -22.84 -15.44
C ASP A 1035 12.99 -23.47 -15.35
N LEU A 1036 13.98 -22.73 -14.83
CA LEU A 1036 15.37 -23.20 -14.69
C LEU A 1036 15.64 -23.86 -13.33
N LEU A 1037 14.70 -23.80 -12.38
CA LEU A 1037 14.90 -24.27 -11.00
C LEU A 1037 14.73 -25.79 -10.88
N PRO A 1038 15.74 -26.55 -10.39
CA PRO A 1038 15.62 -27.98 -10.15
C PRO A 1038 14.48 -28.37 -9.20
N MET A 1039 13.44 -29.04 -9.73
CA MET A 1039 12.43 -29.70 -8.90
C MET A 1039 12.97 -31.02 -8.34
N CYS A 1040 12.74 -31.29 -7.05
CA CYS A 1040 12.99 -32.62 -6.49
C CYS A 1040 11.73 -33.48 -6.61
N TYR A 1041 11.77 -34.53 -7.43
CA TYR A 1041 10.63 -35.42 -7.68
C TYR A 1041 10.14 -36.21 -6.46
N ARG A 1042 10.92 -36.29 -5.36
CA ARG A 1042 10.51 -36.96 -4.11
C ARG A 1042 9.66 -36.08 -3.17
N CYS A 1043 9.83 -34.76 -3.21
CA CYS A 1043 9.15 -33.84 -2.27
C CYS A 1043 8.59 -32.59 -2.96
N SER A 1044 8.51 -32.60 -4.29
CA SER A 1044 8.02 -31.53 -5.19
C SER A 1044 8.55 -30.13 -4.88
N THR A 1045 9.73 -30.04 -4.26
CA THR A 1045 10.34 -28.77 -3.82
C THR A 1045 11.30 -28.27 -4.89
N TYR A 1046 11.13 -27.02 -5.33
CA TYR A 1046 12.10 -26.34 -6.21
C TYR A 1046 13.35 -25.94 -5.42
N ASN A 1047 14.52 -26.25 -5.96
CA ASN A 1047 15.81 -26.03 -5.32
C ASN A 1047 16.53 -24.83 -5.96
N PRO A 1048 17.27 -24.01 -5.18
CA PRO A 1048 18.08 -22.95 -5.75
C PRO A 1048 19.15 -23.49 -6.71
N LEU A 1049 19.42 -22.78 -7.81
CA LEU A 1049 20.52 -23.08 -8.74
C LEU A 1049 21.91 -23.12 -8.07
N MET A 1050 22.04 -22.50 -6.90
CA MET A 1050 23.21 -22.55 -6.02
C MET A 1050 22.80 -23.12 -4.66
N THR A 1051 23.00 -24.42 -4.45
CA THR A 1051 22.78 -25.11 -3.17
C THR A 1051 23.99 -24.97 -2.25
N SER A 1052 23.81 -25.11 -0.93
CA SER A 1052 24.91 -25.29 0.04
C SER A 1052 25.24 -26.76 0.26
N ALA A 1053 24.25 -27.66 0.12
CA ALA A 1053 24.45 -29.08 -0.01
C ALA A 1053 25.06 -29.44 -1.39
N ALA A 1054 25.49 -30.70 -1.56
CA ALA A 1054 26.02 -31.23 -2.81
C ALA A 1054 24.92 -31.37 -3.89
N ASN A 1055 25.07 -32.30 -4.86
CA ASN A 1055 24.03 -32.61 -5.85
C ASN A 1055 22.87 -33.41 -5.22
N CYS A 1056 22.18 -32.80 -4.26
CA CYS A 1056 21.00 -33.35 -3.58
C CYS A 1056 20.00 -32.25 -3.21
N CYS A 1057 18.75 -32.65 -2.92
CA CYS A 1057 17.69 -31.72 -2.56
C CYS A 1057 17.97 -31.00 -1.23
N THR A 1058 17.68 -29.69 -1.17
CA THR A 1058 17.84 -28.89 0.05
C THR A 1058 16.84 -29.25 1.16
N ASN A 1059 15.69 -29.84 0.82
CA ASN A 1059 14.64 -30.23 1.77
C ASN A 1059 14.83 -31.68 2.24
N CYS A 1060 14.65 -32.67 1.34
CA CYS A 1060 14.66 -34.09 1.70
C CYS A 1060 16.02 -34.81 1.56
N ARG A 1061 17.10 -34.09 1.23
CA ARG A 1061 18.46 -34.61 0.99
C ARG A 1061 18.60 -35.72 -0.07
N GLN A 1062 17.54 -36.05 -0.81
CA GLN A 1062 17.56 -36.97 -1.95
C GLN A 1062 18.68 -36.60 -2.95
N PRO A 1063 19.63 -37.49 -3.26
CA PRO A 1063 20.59 -37.29 -4.34
C PRO A 1063 19.88 -37.10 -5.68
N PHE A 1064 20.33 -36.13 -6.48
CA PHE A 1064 19.82 -35.94 -7.84
C PHE A 1064 20.43 -36.97 -8.78
N VAL A 1065 19.58 -37.70 -9.51
CA VAL A 1065 20.00 -38.63 -10.56
C VAL A 1065 20.05 -37.86 -11.87
N HIS A 1066 21.17 -37.96 -12.61
CA HIS A 1066 21.42 -37.15 -13.81
C HIS A 1066 21.52 -38.01 -15.08
N SER A 1067 21.03 -37.48 -16.21
CA SER A 1067 21.32 -38.01 -17.56
C SER A 1067 22.78 -37.74 -17.92
N PHE A 1068 23.57 -38.74 -18.26
CA PHE A 1068 25.01 -38.56 -18.55
C PHE A 1068 25.33 -38.02 -19.96
N VAL A 1069 24.34 -37.49 -20.68
CA VAL A 1069 24.51 -36.70 -21.92
C VAL A 1069 24.14 -35.23 -21.71
N SER A 1070 22.91 -34.96 -21.27
CA SER A 1070 22.38 -33.60 -21.06
C SER A 1070 22.65 -33.02 -19.66
N PHE A 1071 23.01 -33.86 -18.69
CA PHE A 1071 23.15 -33.54 -17.25
C PHE A 1071 21.88 -32.97 -16.58
N GLU A 1072 20.74 -33.13 -17.24
CA GLU A 1072 19.41 -32.89 -16.68
C GLU A 1072 19.09 -33.87 -15.54
N ILE A 1073 18.19 -33.47 -14.64
CA ILE A 1073 17.81 -34.25 -13.46
C ILE A 1073 16.63 -35.15 -13.84
N LEU A 1074 16.81 -36.45 -13.72
CA LEU A 1074 15.81 -37.44 -14.10
C LEU A 1074 14.72 -37.59 -13.01
N PRO A 1075 13.46 -37.91 -13.38
CA PRO A 1075 12.34 -38.20 -12.48
C PRO A 1075 12.45 -39.52 -11.69
N LEU A 1076 13.66 -39.85 -11.20
CA LEU A 1076 13.98 -41.09 -10.53
C LEU A 1076 14.14 -40.93 -9.02
N VAL A 1077 13.52 -41.83 -8.25
CA VAL A 1077 13.70 -41.94 -6.81
C VAL A 1077 14.26 -43.32 -6.46
N GLU A 1078 15.40 -43.34 -5.78
CA GLU A 1078 16.04 -44.56 -5.26
C GLU A 1078 15.24 -45.14 -4.10
N PHE A 1079 15.06 -46.46 -4.11
CA PHE A 1079 14.43 -47.20 -3.02
C PHE A 1079 15.20 -48.46 -2.65
N GLN A 1080 15.02 -48.90 -1.41
CA GLN A 1080 15.63 -50.10 -0.84
C GLN A 1080 14.55 -51.12 -0.48
N LEU A 1081 14.92 -52.40 -0.56
CA LEU A 1081 14.02 -53.51 -0.23
C LEU A 1081 13.91 -53.68 1.29
N GLU A 1082 12.74 -54.10 1.77
CA GLU A 1082 12.54 -54.52 3.15
C GLU A 1082 13.45 -55.71 3.52
N PRO A 1083 14.12 -55.71 4.69
CA PRO A 1083 15.03 -56.80 5.07
C PRO A 1083 14.31 -58.14 5.16
N GLY A 1084 14.65 -59.05 4.24
CA GLY A 1084 13.96 -60.34 4.06
C GLY A 1084 13.41 -60.59 2.64
N ILE A 1085 13.67 -59.67 1.71
CA ILE A 1085 13.45 -59.84 0.27
C ILE A 1085 14.83 -59.98 -0.39
N SER A 1086 15.04 -60.99 -1.25
CA SER A 1086 16.25 -61.09 -2.08
C SER A 1086 16.09 -60.30 -3.38
N ASP A 1087 17.19 -59.86 -3.99
CA ASP A 1087 17.15 -59.08 -5.24
C ASP A 1087 16.41 -59.84 -6.37
N GLU A 1088 16.55 -61.17 -6.43
CA GLU A 1088 15.78 -62.02 -7.37
C GLU A 1088 14.29 -62.12 -7.00
N ASP A 1089 13.95 -62.24 -5.71
CA ASP A 1089 12.55 -62.26 -5.30
C ASP A 1089 11.87 -60.91 -5.58
N ALA A 1090 12.59 -59.80 -5.45
CA ALA A 1090 12.07 -58.46 -5.78
C ALA A 1090 11.75 -58.34 -7.28
N MET A 1091 12.62 -58.83 -8.17
CA MET A 1091 12.34 -58.87 -9.61
C MET A 1091 11.09 -59.70 -9.92
N ARG A 1092 10.99 -60.92 -9.39
CA ARG A 1092 9.81 -61.78 -9.58
C ARG A 1092 8.51 -61.18 -9.01
N LEU A 1093 8.60 -60.33 -7.99
CA LEU A 1093 7.43 -59.63 -7.43
C LEU A 1093 6.99 -58.44 -8.28
N ILE A 1094 7.91 -57.76 -8.98
CA ILE A 1094 7.61 -56.68 -9.92
C ILE A 1094 7.03 -57.23 -11.23
N GLU A 1095 7.62 -58.31 -11.77
CA GLU A 1095 7.19 -58.97 -13.01
C GLU A 1095 5.86 -59.74 -12.86
N ALA A 1096 5.36 -59.94 -11.63
CA ALA A 1096 4.10 -60.60 -11.38
C ALA A 1096 2.90 -59.71 -11.78
N PRO A 1097 1.87 -60.25 -12.45
CA PRO A 1097 0.68 -59.47 -12.78
C PRO A 1097 -0.03 -59.00 -11.50
N ALA A 1098 -0.33 -57.71 -11.42
CA ALA A 1098 -0.91 -57.08 -10.24
C ALA A 1098 -2.23 -57.76 -9.81
N PRO A 1099 -2.46 -57.95 -8.49
CA PRO A 1099 -3.65 -58.63 -7.99
C PRO A 1099 -4.91 -57.81 -8.29
N VAL A 1100 -5.89 -58.44 -8.95
CA VAL A 1100 -7.20 -57.83 -9.24
C VAL A 1100 -8.00 -57.67 -7.95
N THR A 1101 -7.91 -56.51 -7.31
CA THR A 1101 -8.76 -56.13 -6.18
C THR A 1101 -10.10 -55.58 -6.68
N THR A 1102 -11.16 -56.36 -6.54
CA THR A 1102 -12.54 -55.98 -6.92
C THR A 1102 -13.27 -55.23 -5.81
N GLU A 1103 -12.67 -54.14 -5.31
CA GLU A 1103 -13.33 -53.24 -4.35
C GLU A 1103 -13.12 -51.78 -4.79
N ASP A 1104 -14.23 -51.11 -5.11
CA ASP A 1104 -14.25 -49.66 -5.34
C ASP A 1104 -13.78 -48.93 -4.06
N PRO A 1105 -12.98 -47.85 -4.15
CA PRO A 1105 -12.69 -46.99 -3.01
C PRO A 1105 -13.97 -46.23 -2.61
N GLY A 1106 -14.76 -46.84 -1.73
CA GLY A 1106 -16.03 -46.32 -1.27
C GLY A 1106 -15.88 -45.03 -0.46
N TRP A 1107 -16.40 -43.93 -0.97
CA TRP A 1107 -16.51 -42.67 -0.24
C TRP A 1107 -17.44 -42.85 0.97
N SER A 1108 -16.88 -42.94 2.17
CA SER A 1108 -17.67 -43.02 3.41
C SER A 1108 -18.01 -41.61 3.92
N GLN A 1109 -19.30 -41.27 3.89
CA GLN A 1109 -19.79 -39.97 4.37
C GLN A 1109 -20.33 -40.12 5.80
N SER A 1110 -19.55 -39.71 6.80
CA SER A 1110 -20.00 -39.67 8.20
C SER A 1110 -20.58 -38.31 8.55
N ALA A 1111 -21.89 -38.26 8.83
CA ALA A 1111 -22.56 -37.03 9.22
C ALA A 1111 -22.35 -36.74 10.72
N GLY A 1112 -21.68 -35.64 11.02
CA GLY A 1112 -21.58 -35.04 12.36
C GLY A 1112 -21.47 -33.53 12.23
N ASP A 1113 -22.28 -32.79 12.99
CA ASP A 1113 -22.48 -31.36 12.75
C ASP A 1113 -21.19 -30.52 12.82
N ASN A 1114 -21.03 -29.66 11.80
CA ASN A 1114 -20.11 -28.51 11.70
C ASN A 1114 -18.67 -28.65 11.17
N PHE A 1115 -18.25 -29.71 10.48
CA PHE A 1115 -17.16 -29.59 9.47
C PHE A 1115 -17.26 -30.66 8.37
N GLU A 1116 -17.38 -30.24 7.10
CA GLU A 1116 -17.04 -31.10 5.96
C GLU A 1116 -15.53 -31.13 5.77
N ALA A 1117 -14.91 -32.27 6.08
CA ALA A 1117 -13.51 -32.53 5.81
C ALA A 1117 -13.38 -33.91 5.14
N LEU A 1118 -12.98 -33.92 3.87
CA LEU A 1118 -12.60 -35.14 3.17
C LEU A 1118 -11.31 -35.69 3.80
N ARG A 1119 -11.42 -36.82 4.50
CA ARG A 1119 -10.28 -37.64 4.90
C ARG A 1119 -10.15 -38.80 3.94
N LEU A 1120 -8.99 -38.93 3.32
CA LEU A 1120 -8.54 -40.18 2.73
C LEU A 1120 -8.24 -41.17 3.86
N ASP A 1121 -8.65 -42.42 3.72
CA ASP A 1121 -8.27 -43.47 4.65
C ASP A 1121 -6.75 -43.70 4.60
N GLU A 1122 -6.09 -43.68 5.77
CA GLU A 1122 -4.62 -43.71 5.92
C GLU A 1122 -3.93 -45.03 5.50
N GLN A 1123 -4.64 -45.94 4.81
CA GLN A 1123 -4.14 -47.29 4.47
C GLN A 1123 -3.76 -47.50 3.00
N THR A 1124 -4.00 -46.52 2.12
CA THR A 1124 -3.73 -46.65 0.66
C THR A 1124 -2.92 -45.48 0.06
N SER A 1125 -2.09 -44.81 0.86
CA SER A 1125 -1.16 -43.78 0.33
C SER A 1125 0.11 -44.42 -0.25
N ASP A 1126 0.37 -44.19 -1.54
CA ASP A 1126 1.63 -44.59 -2.20
C ASP A 1126 2.86 -44.09 -1.40
N PRO A 1127 3.79 -44.97 -0.96
CA PRO A 1127 4.91 -44.57 -0.11
C PRO A 1127 5.88 -43.57 -0.75
N PHE A 1128 5.81 -43.37 -2.08
CA PHE A 1128 6.59 -42.35 -2.79
C PHE A 1128 5.90 -40.96 -2.79
N THR A 1129 4.62 -40.90 -2.43
CA THR A 1129 3.78 -39.68 -2.45
C THR A 1129 3.30 -39.27 -1.05
N ALA A 1130 3.27 -40.21 -0.09
CA ALA A 1130 2.62 -40.07 1.23
C ALA A 1130 3.25 -39.09 2.24
N ARG A 1131 4.45 -38.56 2.01
CA ARG A 1131 5.25 -37.85 3.05
C ARG A 1131 5.44 -36.34 2.83
N LEU A 1132 4.38 -35.63 2.45
CA LEU A 1132 4.41 -34.15 2.39
C LEU A 1132 4.34 -33.46 3.78
N LEU A 1133 3.99 -34.20 4.85
CA LEU A 1133 3.61 -33.63 6.16
C LEU A 1133 4.57 -33.94 7.33
N SER A 1134 5.56 -34.82 7.16
CA SER A 1134 6.30 -35.43 8.29
C SER A 1134 7.82 -35.28 8.27
N LEU A 1135 8.40 -34.56 7.29
CA LEU A 1135 9.84 -34.28 7.23
C LEU A 1135 10.12 -32.82 7.63
N GLN A 1136 10.11 -32.57 8.94
CA GLN A 1136 10.80 -31.44 9.55
C GLN A 1136 11.95 -32.01 10.39
N ASP A 1137 13.16 -31.50 10.17
CA ASP A 1137 14.36 -31.70 11.00
C ASP A 1137 15.00 -33.11 11.06
N GLU A 1138 15.30 -33.71 9.89
CA GLU A 1138 16.27 -34.82 9.75
C GLU A 1138 17.52 -34.33 8.99
N GLU A 1139 18.72 -34.48 9.56
CA GLU A 1139 19.98 -34.00 8.92
C GLU A 1139 20.55 -34.95 7.85
N GLU A 1140 20.20 -36.24 7.92
CA GLU A 1140 20.73 -37.30 7.06
C GLU A 1140 19.72 -37.80 6.00
N PHE A 1141 20.25 -38.42 4.94
CA PHE A 1141 19.44 -38.96 3.84
C PHE A 1141 18.88 -40.35 4.21
N VAL A 1142 17.55 -40.48 4.24
CA VAL A 1142 16.86 -41.76 4.44
C VAL A 1142 16.22 -42.23 3.13
N PRO A 1143 16.60 -43.40 2.56
CA PRO A 1143 15.97 -43.95 1.36
C PRO A 1143 14.53 -44.43 1.62
N VAL A 1144 13.74 -44.61 0.56
CA VAL A 1144 12.39 -45.20 0.67
C VAL A 1144 12.53 -46.71 0.84
N ILE A 1145 11.92 -47.30 1.88
CA ILE A 1145 11.91 -48.76 2.09
C ILE A 1145 10.60 -49.31 1.55
N VAL A 1146 10.67 -50.35 0.70
CA VAL A 1146 9.53 -50.91 -0.03
C VAL A 1146 9.29 -52.37 0.36
N ASN A 1147 8.04 -52.69 0.70
CA ASN A 1147 7.62 -54.03 1.13
C ASN A 1147 7.14 -54.90 -0.05
N ARG A 1148 6.89 -56.19 0.21
CA ARG A 1148 6.45 -57.17 -0.81
C ARG A 1148 5.14 -56.80 -1.51
N LEU A 1149 4.20 -56.15 -0.82
CA LEU A 1149 2.90 -55.76 -1.39
C LEU A 1149 3.04 -54.57 -2.34
N THR A 1150 3.85 -53.57 -1.98
CA THR A 1150 4.14 -52.44 -2.86
C THR A 1150 4.91 -52.87 -4.11
N LEU A 1151 5.83 -53.85 -4.01
CA LEU A 1151 6.52 -54.41 -5.18
C LEU A 1151 5.54 -55.02 -6.20
N GLN A 1152 4.52 -55.76 -5.74
CA GLN A 1152 3.48 -56.35 -6.60
C GLN A 1152 2.45 -55.36 -7.16
N ALA A 1153 2.42 -54.13 -6.63
CA ALA A 1153 1.51 -53.07 -7.05
C ALA A 1153 2.17 -52.04 -7.99
N MET A 1154 3.48 -52.14 -8.24
CA MET A 1154 4.20 -51.26 -9.16
C MET A 1154 4.15 -51.80 -10.58
N ASP A 1155 3.99 -50.89 -11.55
CA ASP A 1155 4.09 -51.20 -12.98
C ASP A 1155 5.55 -51.54 -13.34
N PRO A 1156 5.84 -52.72 -13.95
CA PRO A 1156 7.16 -53.06 -14.45
C PRO A 1156 7.83 -51.97 -15.29
N GLY A 1157 7.05 -51.26 -16.13
CA GLY A 1157 7.58 -50.18 -16.98
C GLY A 1157 8.05 -48.95 -16.20
N SER A 1158 7.69 -48.83 -14.92
CA SER A 1158 8.06 -47.71 -14.05
C SER A 1158 9.30 -47.96 -13.18
N VAL A 1159 9.91 -49.16 -13.21
CA VAL A 1159 11.03 -49.53 -12.35
C VAL A 1159 12.30 -49.77 -13.16
N LEU A 1160 13.41 -49.14 -12.76
CA LEU A 1160 14.73 -49.34 -13.35
C LEU A 1160 15.66 -50.07 -12.35
N VAL A 1161 16.25 -51.18 -12.79
CA VAL A 1161 17.12 -52.04 -11.98
C VAL A 1161 18.55 -51.98 -12.50
N CYS A 1162 19.46 -51.39 -11.72
CA CYS A 1162 20.89 -51.37 -12.03
C CYS A 1162 21.57 -52.59 -11.40
N ARG A 1163 21.76 -53.65 -12.21
CA ARG A 1163 22.42 -54.91 -11.79
C ARG A 1163 23.92 -54.66 -11.57
N GLN A 1164 24.38 -54.69 -10.32
CA GLN A 1164 25.80 -54.54 -9.98
C GLN A 1164 26.49 -55.91 -9.87
N PRO A 1165 27.80 -56.02 -10.18
CA PRO A 1165 28.52 -57.28 -10.02
C PRO A 1165 28.72 -57.61 -8.52
N PRO A 1166 28.59 -58.89 -8.11
CA PRO A 1166 28.77 -59.29 -6.72
C PRO A 1166 30.18 -58.94 -6.21
N PRO A 1167 30.33 -58.49 -4.95
CA PRO A 1167 29.38 -58.61 -3.83
C PRO A 1167 28.39 -57.44 -3.66
N LEU A 1168 28.26 -56.54 -4.65
CA LEU A 1168 27.34 -55.41 -4.56
C LEU A 1168 25.91 -55.85 -4.93
N GLY A 1169 24.92 -55.45 -4.13
CA GLY A 1169 23.50 -55.70 -4.40
C GLY A 1169 22.94 -54.79 -5.49
N TYR A 1170 21.75 -55.11 -5.99
CA TYR A 1170 21.09 -54.33 -7.04
C TYR A 1170 20.58 -52.98 -6.52
N GLN A 1171 20.67 -51.95 -7.36
CA GLN A 1171 20.07 -50.63 -7.08
C GLN A 1171 18.75 -50.49 -7.83
N PHE A 1172 17.70 -50.10 -7.11
CA PHE A 1172 16.35 -49.96 -7.63
C PHE A 1172 15.92 -48.49 -7.65
N TYR A 1173 15.41 -48.04 -8.79
CA TYR A 1173 14.85 -46.71 -8.97
C TYR A 1173 13.42 -46.80 -9.48
N ARG A 1174 12.52 -45.95 -8.97
CA ARG A 1174 11.18 -45.76 -9.53
C ARG A 1174 11.15 -44.48 -10.37
N ASN A 1175 10.64 -44.56 -11.59
CA ASN A 1175 10.30 -43.42 -12.43
C ASN A 1175 8.92 -42.89 -12.03
N LEU A 1176 8.87 -41.63 -11.62
CA LEU A 1176 7.62 -40.95 -11.24
C LEU A 1176 6.93 -40.24 -12.41
N LEU A 1177 7.56 -40.19 -13.59
CA LEU A 1177 6.97 -39.69 -14.84
C LEU A 1177 7.23 -40.70 -15.98
N PRO A 1178 6.40 -41.75 -16.10
CA PRO A 1178 6.56 -42.79 -17.12
C PRO A 1178 6.62 -42.28 -18.57
N ASP A 1179 5.98 -41.14 -18.86
CA ASP A 1179 6.02 -40.46 -20.16
C ASP A 1179 7.45 -40.06 -20.57
N LEU A 1180 8.33 -39.79 -19.61
CA LEU A 1180 9.75 -39.54 -19.83
C LEU A 1180 10.50 -40.88 -19.83
N GLN A 1181 10.75 -41.41 -21.03
CA GLN A 1181 11.49 -42.65 -21.21
C GLN A 1181 12.96 -42.47 -20.81
N ILE A 1182 13.47 -43.42 -20.03
CA ILE A 1182 14.83 -43.44 -19.48
C ILE A 1182 15.42 -44.84 -19.69
N THR A 1183 16.67 -44.90 -20.15
CA THR A 1183 17.42 -46.15 -20.32
C THR A 1183 18.70 -46.16 -19.48
N LEU A 1184 19.18 -47.36 -19.20
CA LEU A 1184 20.48 -47.62 -18.59
C LEU A 1184 21.43 -48.23 -19.62
N CYS A 1185 22.70 -47.85 -19.57
CA CYS A 1185 23.72 -48.50 -20.39
C CYS A 1185 24.25 -49.76 -19.68
N PRO A 1186 24.04 -50.98 -20.23
CA PRO A 1186 24.32 -52.25 -19.51
C PRO A 1186 25.80 -52.50 -19.21
N SER A 1187 26.73 -51.78 -19.87
CA SER A 1187 28.17 -51.91 -19.61
C SER A 1187 28.70 -50.98 -18.52
N CYS A 1188 27.94 -49.95 -18.09
CA CYS A 1188 28.40 -48.98 -17.08
C CYS A 1188 27.33 -48.52 -16.08
N ASN A 1189 26.10 -49.04 -16.17
CA ASN A 1189 24.98 -48.74 -15.29
C ASN A 1189 24.73 -47.23 -15.09
N LYS A 1190 25.02 -46.42 -16.12
CA LYS A 1190 24.66 -45.00 -16.17
C LYS A 1190 23.33 -44.80 -16.88
N LEU A 1191 22.59 -43.81 -16.41
CA LEU A 1191 21.23 -43.49 -16.81
C LEU A 1191 21.22 -42.33 -17.80
N PHE A 1192 20.29 -42.39 -18.75
CA PHE A 1192 20.17 -41.46 -19.88
C PHE A 1192 18.70 -41.32 -20.30
N HIS A 1193 18.34 -40.22 -20.96
CA HIS A 1193 17.14 -40.23 -21.81
C HIS A 1193 17.39 -41.13 -23.02
N VAL A 1194 16.34 -41.83 -23.49
CA VAL A 1194 16.46 -42.78 -24.60
C VAL A 1194 16.94 -42.09 -25.87
N ASP A 1195 16.26 -41.02 -26.27
CA ASP A 1195 16.57 -40.25 -27.49
C ASP A 1195 18.02 -39.73 -27.51
N ASP A 1196 18.49 -39.18 -26.38
CA ASP A 1196 19.87 -38.70 -26.20
C ASP A 1196 20.89 -39.84 -26.35
N PHE A 1197 20.60 -40.99 -25.73
CA PHE A 1197 21.50 -42.14 -25.73
C PHE A 1197 21.60 -42.77 -27.13
N GLU A 1198 20.46 -43.05 -27.76
CA GLU A 1198 20.40 -43.60 -29.12
C GLU A 1198 21.07 -42.68 -30.13
N MET A 1199 20.78 -41.38 -30.10
CA MET A 1199 21.39 -40.42 -31.02
C MET A 1199 22.91 -40.35 -30.85
N GLN A 1200 23.42 -40.37 -29.61
CA GLN A 1200 24.87 -40.37 -29.36
C GLN A 1200 25.55 -41.70 -29.77
N VAL A 1201 24.89 -42.84 -29.55
CA VAL A 1201 25.39 -44.15 -30.00
C VAL A 1201 25.40 -44.26 -31.52
N LEU A 1202 24.37 -43.73 -32.21
CA LEU A 1202 24.33 -43.65 -33.67
C LEU A 1202 25.43 -42.74 -34.24
N GLN A 1203 25.71 -41.60 -33.60
CA GLN A 1203 26.76 -40.66 -34.05
C GLN A 1203 28.19 -41.17 -33.81
N LYS A 1204 28.44 -41.88 -32.70
CA LYS A 1204 29.80 -42.22 -32.25
C LYS A 1204 30.13 -43.72 -32.31
N GLY A 1205 29.15 -44.59 -32.56
CA GLY A 1205 29.32 -46.05 -32.61
C GLY A 1205 29.53 -46.72 -31.24
N HIS A 1206 29.52 -45.96 -30.15
CA HIS A 1206 29.81 -46.43 -28.80
C HIS A 1206 29.04 -45.63 -27.74
N CYS A 1207 28.90 -46.18 -26.53
CA CYS A 1207 28.28 -45.46 -25.41
C CYS A 1207 29.00 -44.11 -25.14
N PRO A 1208 28.27 -43.00 -24.91
CA PRO A 1208 28.87 -41.68 -24.70
C PRO A 1208 29.73 -41.59 -23.41
N PHE A 1209 29.45 -42.42 -22.40
CA PHE A 1209 30.18 -42.42 -21.13
C PHE A 1209 31.35 -43.42 -21.10
N CYS A 1210 31.08 -44.72 -21.21
CA CYS A 1210 32.10 -45.78 -21.07
C CYS A 1210 32.81 -46.17 -22.37
N ARG A 1211 32.33 -45.68 -23.52
CA ARG A 1211 32.89 -45.96 -24.86
C ARG A 1211 32.89 -47.44 -25.28
N SER A 1212 32.03 -48.28 -24.70
CA SER A 1212 31.81 -49.65 -25.20
C SER A 1212 31.09 -49.63 -26.55
N GLU A 1213 31.57 -50.44 -27.49
CA GLU A 1213 31.07 -50.49 -28.89
C GLU A 1213 29.66 -51.06 -29.01
N SER A 1214 28.95 -50.63 -30.06
CA SER A 1214 27.52 -50.90 -30.25
C SER A 1214 27.13 -52.37 -30.37
N ASN A 1215 28.03 -53.25 -30.83
CA ASN A 1215 27.74 -54.69 -30.96
C ASN A 1215 27.40 -55.34 -29.60
N THR A 1216 27.96 -54.85 -28.49
CA THR A 1216 27.64 -55.39 -27.15
C THR A 1216 26.21 -55.12 -26.67
N PHE A 1217 25.44 -54.27 -27.37
CA PHE A 1217 24.03 -54.01 -27.06
C PHE A 1217 23.06 -54.86 -27.89
N LYS A 1218 23.51 -55.55 -28.95
CA LYS A 1218 22.65 -56.40 -29.78
C LYS A 1218 22.51 -57.82 -29.23
N ASP A 1219 23.60 -58.40 -28.71
CA ASP A 1219 23.65 -59.80 -28.28
C ASP A 1219 22.81 -60.14 -27.02
N MET A 1220 22.05 -59.18 -26.46
CA MET A 1220 21.11 -59.41 -25.35
C MET A 1220 19.65 -59.03 -25.69
N GLY A 1221 19.39 -58.61 -26.94
CA GLY A 1221 18.03 -58.23 -27.39
C GLY A 1221 17.22 -59.35 -28.04
N GLU A 1222 17.79 -60.54 -28.25
CA GLU A 1222 17.11 -61.65 -28.96
C GLU A 1222 16.53 -62.74 -28.04
N ASP A 1223 16.86 -62.78 -26.74
CA ASP A 1223 16.39 -63.85 -25.83
C ASP A 1223 15.09 -63.53 -25.03
N GLU A 1224 14.71 -62.26 -24.84
CA GLU A 1224 13.48 -61.89 -24.08
C GLU A 1224 12.19 -61.87 -24.94
N THR A 1225 12.11 -62.71 -25.99
CA THR A 1225 10.85 -62.98 -26.72
C THR A 1225 10.39 -64.44 -26.64
N ARG A 1226 10.93 -65.23 -25.71
CA ARG A 1226 10.47 -66.61 -25.42
C ARG A 1226 10.54 -67.02 -23.94
N SER A 1227 9.60 -66.52 -23.14
CA SER A 1227 8.96 -67.28 -22.06
C SER A 1227 7.63 -66.65 -21.66
#